data_AF-A0A2A6BML1-F1
#
_entry.id   AF-A0A2A6BML1-F1
#
_cell.length_a   1.000
_cell.length_b   1.000
_cell.length_c   1.000
_cell.angle_alpha   90.00
_cell.angle_beta   90.00
_cell.angle_gamma   90.00
#
_symmetry.space_group_name_H-M   'P 1'
#
loop_
_entity.id
_entity.type
_entity.pdbx_description
1 polymer ?
#
loop_
_entity_poly.entity_id
_entity_poly.type
_entity_poly.pdbx_seq_one_letter_code
_entity_poly.pdbx_strand_id
1 'polypeptide(L)'
;MDATVTQLSAFVVAVIATTPTIETVTLLLKMLRPFYNRSGDHERSRAVDLTVVVLRTYYEHASDIKLGTASEFGPLSCILGRLTPRLVDSLSSVRVQSLHALHQALRLAHANKGHGLETGSSVVDVSSFVDDVRLAEEGKMDGQMAKMAVKRFGEIIESRLPQSQIQTYLSAIFEMLSDRQSQVSSAAAQLLTQILSTRGASLHAEAETLVTTLLSKLPEVHSCVQTYSDLLSALVAFSLHQQVIVTDVLLKQPLPYSTEVSNAWECLCRDRSLFPSLVEYTLELTASALEDPHTVIDTGGGAASKLVRQEVCAYVAALHEIVKGGDMECILSSPSSSPSSPSSSNHHPPSSSASPSPHDRLASVMVVLLQLLFSMADCQFPIVAVEGIVNVVTPEVRRLCERPSGLVTNALRTLLTRTRVDGVLEEMNTARAWTECTDREMHVNAVTRLMRSLCEHRPQWVEAVVRGVQMKEQSEREPLRAASVAVVAAIIDRCPGRDGSFNGELFDHCVSSLHRALNDQSLRIRKLSIRGMGELADRATRYASVCVDAAMSGLDDVGDRKDEVATESIVALNKLIGNASDTQLRAILPQVLLKVRPCFDKESPFLRAAAFRLFGEMAARVGHVEQGDFLQHLHANIVIILLHMNEEDEEVRKACTSCMSKCALIFGNELVDGVAKVHISADSFSCSSYGLFLRETAMALTSCFPDRVNGYALTTSNYFKSSQSRIRAGAAQLTGHLLDSLTPQIRSTISRDIIFGGLVLLLKDVEDVSVRVATARAIASLHSYV
;
A
#
# COMPACT_ATOMS: atom_id res chain seq x y z
N MET A 1 53.55 30.63 32.52
CA MET A 1 52.83 30.10 31.33
C MET A 1 52.99 31.03 30.14
N ASP A 2 52.77 32.34 30.29
CA ASP A 2 52.88 33.29 29.17
C ASP A 2 54.27 33.34 28.55
N ALA A 3 55.34 33.28 29.35
CA ALA A 3 56.72 33.19 28.85
C ALA A 3 56.94 32.00 27.90
N THR A 4 56.31 30.85 28.17
CA THR A 4 56.38 29.65 27.32
C THR A 4 55.65 29.87 26.00
N VAL A 5 54.49 30.52 26.03
CA VAL A 5 53.72 30.87 24.82
C VAL A 5 54.50 31.85 23.96
N THR A 6 55.10 32.88 24.57
CA THR A 6 55.95 33.84 23.86
C THR A 6 57.18 33.17 23.24
N GLN A 7 57.83 32.25 23.97
CA GLN A 7 58.96 31.47 23.44
C GLN A 7 58.53 30.55 22.28
N LEU A 8 57.36 29.92 22.38
CA LEU A 8 56.82 29.10 21.28
C LEU A 8 56.55 29.96 20.03
N SER A 9 55.93 31.14 20.20
CA SER A 9 55.73 32.07 19.07
C SER A 9 57.06 32.51 18.46
N ALA A 10 58.06 32.85 19.28
CA ALA A 10 59.38 33.21 18.79
C ALA A 10 60.07 32.06 18.05
N PHE A 11 59.91 30.83 18.54
CA PHE A 11 60.41 29.63 17.86
C PHE A 11 59.73 29.42 16.51
N VAL A 12 58.40 29.53 16.44
CA VAL A 12 57.64 29.40 15.19
C VAL A 12 58.08 30.47 14.17
N VAL A 13 58.28 31.71 14.62
CA VAL A 13 58.79 32.79 13.77
C VAL A 13 60.17 32.44 13.22
N ALA A 14 61.09 31.95 14.06
CA ALA A 14 62.44 31.56 13.64
C ALA A 14 62.42 30.38 12.64
N VAL A 15 61.55 29.39 12.85
CA VAL A 15 61.38 28.25 11.93
C VAL A 15 60.93 28.72 10.56
N ILE A 16 59.89 29.57 10.50
CA ILE A 16 59.38 30.08 9.24
C ILE A 16 60.41 30.98 8.55
N ALA A 17 61.09 31.86 9.29
CA ALA A 17 62.13 32.72 8.72
C ALA A 17 63.32 31.95 8.15
N THR A 18 63.64 30.78 8.72
CA THR A 18 64.73 29.91 8.23
C THR A 18 64.33 29.16 6.96
N THR A 19 63.08 28.70 6.88
CA THR A 19 62.54 27.96 5.72
C THR A 19 61.14 28.47 5.34
N PRO A 20 61.05 29.63 4.68
CA PRO A 20 59.77 30.30 4.42
C PRO A 20 59.11 29.74 3.16
N THR A 21 58.52 28.55 3.31
CA THR A 21 57.80 27.84 2.24
C THR A 21 56.39 27.41 2.68
N ILE A 22 55.50 27.20 1.69
CA ILE A 22 54.15 26.67 1.90
C ILE A 22 54.18 25.35 2.68
N GLU A 23 55.15 24.48 2.42
CA GLU A 23 55.26 23.17 3.06
C GLU A 23 55.50 23.29 4.57
N THR A 24 56.44 24.14 4.98
CA THR A 24 56.74 24.43 6.40
C THR A 24 55.49 24.94 7.12
N VAL A 25 54.80 25.91 6.53
CA VAL A 25 53.59 26.50 7.10
C VAL A 25 52.46 25.48 7.16
N THR A 26 52.30 24.65 6.12
CA THR A 26 51.30 23.58 6.09
C THR A 26 51.52 22.59 7.23
N LEU A 27 52.78 22.21 7.52
CA LEU A 27 53.10 21.32 8.62
C LEU A 27 52.75 21.94 9.99
N LEU A 28 53.15 23.19 10.21
CA LEU A 28 52.86 23.92 11.46
C LEU A 28 51.34 24.05 11.69
N LEU A 29 50.58 24.41 10.65
CA LEU A 29 49.13 24.51 10.73
C LEU A 29 48.45 23.15 10.97
N LYS A 30 48.99 22.06 10.40
CA LYS A 30 48.52 20.69 10.68
C LYS A 30 48.70 20.32 12.15
N MET A 31 49.78 20.76 12.80
CA MET A 31 50.00 20.55 14.24
C MET A 31 49.00 21.30 15.12
N LEU A 32 48.50 22.45 14.65
CA LEU A 32 47.50 23.25 15.37
C LEU A 32 46.06 22.74 15.21
N ARG A 33 45.79 21.94 14.17
CA ARG A 33 44.44 21.43 13.84
C ARG A 33 43.66 20.84 15.03
N PRO A 34 44.23 20.00 15.91
CA PRO A 34 43.49 19.37 17.01
C PRO A 34 43.06 20.33 18.12
N PHE A 35 43.50 21.60 18.06
CA PHE A 35 43.25 22.60 19.09
C PHE A 35 42.14 23.60 18.70
N TYR A 36 41.75 23.64 17.41
CA TYR A 36 40.70 24.56 16.96
C TYR A 36 39.30 24.20 17.45
N ASN A 37 39.04 22.94 17.83
CA ASN A 37 37.75 22.44 18.34
C ASN A 37 37.80 22.00 19.82
N ARG A 38 38.83 22.42 20.56
CA ARG A 38 38.99 22.04 21.97
C ARG A 38 38.03 22.80 22.89
N SER A 39 37.60 22.14 23.96
CA SER A 39 36.77 22.77 24.99
C SER A 39 37.51 23.83 25.80
N GLY A 40 38.84 23.75 25.91
CA GLY A 40 39.64 24.71 26.66
C GLY A 40 39.74 26.05 25.94
N ASP A 41 39.20 27.10 26.57
CA ASP A 41 39.26 28.50 26.11
C ASP A 41 40.69 28.96 25.75
N HIS A 42 41.64 28.67 26.65
CA HIS A 42 43.05 29.00 26.46
C HIS A 42 43.71 28.19 25.33
N GLU A 43 43.28 26.94 25.10
CA GLU A 43 43.81 26.09 24.03
C GLU A 43 43.38 26.64 22.67
N ARG A 44 42.10 27.00 22.52
CA ARG A 44 41.57 27.61 21.30
C ARG A 44 42.22 28.97 21.02
N SER A 45 42.26 29.85 22.03
CA SER A 45 42.88 31.18 21.88
C SER A 45 44.32 31.06 21.42
N ARG A 46 45.15 30.27 22.10
CA ARG A 46 46.57 30.09 21.75
C ARG A 46 46.75 29.48 20.36
N ALA A 47 45.90 28.53 19.96
CA ALA A 47 45.97 27.93 18.64
C ALA A 47 45.65 28.95 17.53
N VAL A 48 44.60 29.76 17.71
CA VAL A 48 44.23 30.81 16.74
C VAL A 48 45.28 31.91 16.70
N ASP A 49 45.79 32.35 17.86
CA ASP A 49 46.87 33.34 17.96
C ASP A 49 48.13 32.86 17.22
N LEU A 50 48.54 31.59 17.45
CA LEU A 50 49.70 31.03 16.77
C LEU A 50 49.45 30.85 15.27
N THR A 51 48.22 30.60 14.84
CA THR A 51 47.84 30.58 13.42
C THR A 51 48.07 31.94 12.78
N VAL A 52 47.65 33.02 13.43
CA VAL A 52 47.90 34.39 12.95
C VAL A 52 49.39 34.67 12.83
N VAL A 53 50.19 34.26 13.84
CA VAL A 53 51.65 34.39 13.81
C VAL A 53 52.23 33.63 12.61
N VAL A 54 51.87 32.35 12.44
CA VAL A 54 52.34 31.51 11.32
C VAL A 54 52.04 32.17 9.97
N LEU A 55 50.79 32.59 9.74
CA LEU A 55 50.36 33.15 8.45
C LEU A 55 51.00 34.52 8.19
N ARG A 56 51.11 35.37 9.22
CA ARG A 56 51.72 36.70 9.09
C ARG A 56 53.23 36.61 8.83
N THR A 57 53.95 35.81 9.60
CA THR A 57 55.39 35.63 9.41
C THR A 57 55.69 35.04 8.05
N TYR A 58 54.87 34.08 7.58
CA TYR A 58 55.00 33.58 6.23
C TYR A 58 54.75 34.65 5.18
N TYR A 59 53.68 35.45 5.33
CA TYR A 59 53.42 36.57 4.41
C TYR A 59 54.61 37.54 4.30
N GLU A 60 55.31 37.81 5.41
CA GLU A 60 56.46 38.72 5.46
C GLU A 60 57.74 38.12 4.86
N HIS A 61 57.95 36.80 4.96
CA HIS A 61 59.22 36.15 4.61
C HIS A 61 59.14 35.19 3.41
N ALA A 62 57.95 34.94 2.86
CA ALA A 62 57.72 33.93 1.82
C ALA A 62 58.70 34.08 0.64
N SER A 63 59.43 33.01 0.35
CA SER A 63 60.45 32.98 -0.72
C SER A 63 59.98 32.25 -1.98
N ASP A 64 58.93 31.45 -1.84
CA ASP A 64 58.33 30.59 -2.87
C ASP A 64 57.11 31.22 -3.56
N ILE A 65 56.64 32.39 -3.08
CA ILE A 65 55.62 33.20 -3.76
C ILE A 65 56.30 34.09 -4.80
N LYS A 66 56.06 33.83 -6.09
CA LYS A 66 56.65 34.59 -7.20
C LYS A 66 55.58 35.24 -8.07
N LEU A 67 55.82 36.49 -8.47
CA LEU A 67 54.98 37.20 -9.43
C LEU A 67 54.95 36.43 -10.77
N GLY A 68 53.76 36.27 -11.34
CA GLY A 68 53.54 35.55 -12.61
C GLY A 68 53.55 34.02 -12.51
N THR A 69 53.87 33.44 -11.35
CA THR A 69 53.83 31.98 -11.14
C THR A 69 52.65 31.62 -10.25
N ALA A 70 51.67 30.92 -10.81
CA ALA A 70 50.48 30.49 -10.07
C ALA A 70 50.72 29.15 -9.37
N SER A 71 50.42 29.11 -8.07
CA SER A 71 50.37 27.91 -7.23
C SER A 71 49.17 27.97 -6.29
N GLU A 72 48.77 26.84 -5.73
CA GLU A 72 47.70 26.80 -4.73
C GLU A 72 48.26 26.98 -3.32
N PHE A 73 47.65 27.89 -2.55
CA PHE A 73 47.84 27.89 -1.10
C PHE A 73 47.05 26.74 -0.47
N GLY A 74 47.68 25.57 -0.37
CA GLY A 74 47.05 24.32 0.11
C GLY A 74 46.31 24.41 1.45
N PRO A 75 46.81 25.15 2.47
CA PRO A 75 46.13 25.26 3.75
C PRO A 75 44.81 26.05 3.75
N LEU A 76 44.46 26.76 2.67
CA LEU A 76 43.33 27.70 2.63
C LEU A 76 42.03 27.06 3.10
N SER A 77 41.57 26.00 2.43
CA SER A 77 40.31 25.31 2.75
C SER A 77 40.22 24.82 4.20
N CYS A 78 41.32 24.28 4.72
CA CYS A 78 41.44 23.80 6.09
C CYS A 78 41.26 24.92 7.12
N ILE A 79 41.87 26.10 6.85
CA ILE A 79 41.75 27.30 7.70
C ILE A 79 40.34 27.86 7.62
N LEU A 80 39.81 28.07 6.41
CA LEU A 80 38.46 28.61 6.19
C LEU A 80 37.41 27.75 6.93
N GLY A 81 37.44 26.43 6.76
CA GLY A 81 36.44 25.54 7.35
C GLY A 81 36.47 25.48 8.88
N ARG A 82 37.62 25.72 9.52
CA ARG A 82 37.78 25.65 10.99
C ARG A 82 37.68 27.00 11.69
N LEU A 83 38.17 28.07 11.08
CA LEU A 83 38.21 29.39 11.71
C LEU A 83 37.02 30.28 11.37
N THR A 84 36.31 30.05 10.25
CA THR A 84 35.09 30.81 9.98
C THR A 84 33.99 30.54 11.02
N PRO A 85 33.73 29.29 11.46
CA PRO A 85 32.83 29.06 12.60
C PRO A 85 33.29 29.75 13.90
N ARG A 86 34.59 30.03 14.05
CA ARG A 86 35.15 30.72 15.24
C ARG A 86 34.96 32.23 15.22
N LEU A 87 34.43 32.80 14.14
CA LEU A 87 33.92 34.18 14.14
C LEU A 87 32.76 34.40 15.12
N VAL A 88 32.16 33.32 15.63
CA VAL A 88 31.10 33.36 16.64
C VAL A 88 31.50 32.67 17.94
N ASP A 89 32.80 32.51 18.22
CA ASP A 89 33.29 31.95 19.50
C ASP A 89 32.81 32.78 20.70
N SER A 90 32.71 32.15 21.88
CA SER A 90 32.34 32.84 23.12
C SER A 90 33.37 33.90 23.54
N LEU A 91 34.62 33.77 23.11
CA LEU A 91 35.70 34.71 23.41
C LEU A 91 35.88 35.72 22.27
N SER A 92 35.78 37.02 22.58
CA SER A 92 36.01 38.10 21.61
C SER A 92 37.42 38.05 21.01
N SER A 93 38.44 37.68 21.80
CA SER A 93 39.80 37.49 21.32
C SER A 93 39.88 36.43 20.22
N VAL A 94 39.24 35.28 20.41
CA VAL A 94 39.21 34.19 19.41
C VAL A 94 38.48 34.65 18.15
N ARG A 95 37.36 35.37 18.28
CA ARG A 95 36.61 35.88 17.12
C ARG A 95 37.46 36.82 16.26
N VAL A 96 38.07 37.83 16.88
CA VAL A 96 38.89 38.83 16.19
C VAL A 96 40.15 38.19 15.59
N GLN A 97 40.83 37.31 16.31
CA GLN A 97 42.03 36.64 15.81
C GLN A 97 41.71 35.63 14.70
N SER A 98 40.54 34.99 14.75
CA SER A 98 40.06 34.15 13.64
C SER A 98 39.87 34.98 12.37
N LEU A 99 39.26 36.17 12.47
CA LEU A 99 39.12 37.07 11.33
C LEU A 99 40.48 37.50 10.75
N HIS A 100 41.45 37.81 11.61
CA HIS A 100 42.82 38.13 11.15
C HIS A 100 43.47 36.94 10.44
N ALA A 101 43.35 35.72 10.98
CA ALA A 101 43.90 34.52 10.35
C ALA A 101 43.24 34.26 8.99
N LEU A 102 41.92 34.38 8.91
CA LEU A 102 41.15 34.21 7.68
C LEU A 102 41.52 35.26 6.62
N HIS A 103 41.63 36.53 7.02
CA HIS A 103 42.08 37.61 6.14
C HIS A 103 43.49 37.33 5.59
N GLN A 104 44.43 36.92 6.44
CA GLN A 104 45.78 36.59 6.00
C GLN A 104 45.83 35.36 5.08
N ALA A 105 45.05 34.32 5.37
CA ALA A 105 44.94 33.15 4.52
C ALA A 105 44.42 33.50 3.11
N LEU A 106 43.41 34.39 3.02
CA LEU A 106 42.88 34.87 1.73
C LEU A 106 43.90 35.71 0.96
N ARG A 107 44.66 36.57 1.65
CA ARG A 107 45.74 37.35 1.04
C ARG A 107 46.85 36.46 0.50
N LEU A 108 47.29 35.47 1.29
CA LEU A 108 48.27 34.48 0.86
C LEU A 108 47.75 33.68 -0.34
N ALA A 109 46.49 33.23 -0.31
CA ALA A 109 45.89 32.54 -1.43
C ALA A 109 45.83 33.41 -2.70
N HIS A 110 45.55 34.70 -2.58
CA HIS A 110 45.59 35.63 -3.70
C HIS A 110 47.02 35.81 -4.22
N ALA A 111 47.98 36.05 -3.34
CA ALA A 111 49.39 36.22 -3.71
C ALA A 111 49.94 34.98 -4.46
N ASN A 112 49.57 33.77 -4.00
CA ASN A 112 49.97 32.50 -4.61
C ASN A 112 49.39 32.28 -6.02
N LYS A 113 48.31 32.97 -6.42
CA LYS A 113 47.77 32.91 -7.80
C LYS A 113 48.61 33.68 -8.84
N GLY A 114 49.87 33.98 -8.54
CA GLY A 114 50.79 34.71 -9.42
C GLY A 114 50.70 36.23 -9.31
N HIS A 115 49.94 36.76 -8.35
CA HIS A 115 49.82 38.20 -8.12
C HIS A 115 50.96 38.78 -7.26
N GLY A 116 51.72 37.93 -6.57
CA GLY A 116 52.79 38.36 -5.66
C GLY A 116 52.25 39.03 -4.39
N LEU A 117 53.15 39.48 -3.51
CA LEU A 117 52.81 40.06 -2.21
C LEU A 117 52.45 41.56 -2.26
N GLU A 118 52.73 42.24 -3.38
CA GLU A 118 52.61 43.71 -3.51
C GLU A 118 51.29 44.18 -4.15
N THR A 119 50.48 43.28 -4.69
CA THR A 119 49.17 43.59 -5.27
C THR A 119 48.11 43.72 -4.16
N GLY A 120 47.99 44.94 -3.62
CA GLY A 120 47.20 45.29 -2.44
C GLY A 120 45.68 45.29 -2.57
N SER A 121 45.07 44.22 -3.08
CA SER A 121 43.61 44.04 -2.97
C SER A 121 43.28 43.38 -1.62
N SER A 122 42.93 44.20 -0.62
CA SER A 122 42.36 43.69 0.62
C SER A 122 40.98 43.07 0.34
N VAL A 123 40.89 41.75 0.36
CA VAL A 123 39.64 41.01 0.09
C VAL A 123 38.59 41.25 1.19
N VAL A 124 39.05 41.55 2.41
CA VAL A 124 38.21 41.80 3.58
C VAL A 124 38.78 43.00 4.32
N ASP A 125 38.00 44.07 4.43
CA ASP A 125 38.31 45.16 5.36
C ASP A 125 38.00 44.71 6.79
N VAL A 126 39.07 44.44 7.54
CA VAL A 126 38.98 43.87 8.89
C VAL A 126 38.33 44.85 9.86
N SER A 127 38.65 46.14 9.76
CA SER A 127 38.08 47.19 10.64
C SER A 127 36.57 47.26 10.48
N SER A 128 36.09 47.44 9.24
CA SER A 128 34.65 47.52 9.00
C SER A 128 33.95 46.21 9.35
N PHE A 129 34.53 45.04 9.08
CA PHE A 129 33.92 43.77 9.47
C PHE A 129 33.79 43.62 11.00
N VAL A 130 34.80 44.04 11.76
CA VAL A 130 34.76 44.00 13.24
C VAL A 130 33.66 44.91 13.78
N ASP A 131 33.53 46.12 13.24
CA ASP A 131 32.56 47.11 13.70
C ASP A 131 31.13 46.73 13.27
N ASP A 132 30.94 46.36 11.99
CA ASP A 132 29.63 46.04 11.40
C ASP A 132 28.94 44.87 12.12
N VAL A 133 29.71 43.86 12.52
CA VAL A 133 29.18 42.65 13.19
C VAL A 133 29.59 42.56 14.66
N ARG A 134 30.16 43.64 15.21
CA ARG A 134 30.49 43.79 16.64
C ARG A 134 31.35 42.66 17.20
N LEU A 135 32.35 42.21 16.43
CA LEU A 135 33.16 41.03 16.83
C LEU A 135 33.90 41.23 18.14
N ALA A 136 34.28 42.47 18.48
CA ALA A 136 35.10 42.78 19.65
C ALA A 136 34.30 42.90 20.97
N GLU A 137 32.96 42.91 20.94
CA GLU A 137 32.14 43.05 22.16
C GLU A 137 32.36 41.87 23.12
N GLU A 138 32.56 42.12 24.42
CA GLU A 138 32.78 41.02 25.37
C GLU A 138 31.53 40.17 25.59
N GLY A 139 31.76 38.88 25.88
CA GLY A 139 30.70 37.92 26.15
C GLY A 139 30.15 37.22 24.91
N LYS A 140 28.97 36.61 25.11
CA LYS A 140 28.31 35.79 24.10
C LYS A 140 27.75 36.67 22.99
N MET A 141 28.15 36.39 21.75
CA MET A 141 27.67 37.10 20.56
C MET A 141 26.16 36.90 20.39
N ASP A 142 25.46 37.98 20.02
CA ASP A 142 24.05 37.92 19.67
C ASP A 142 23.79 36.99 18.47
N GLY A 143 22.63 36.32 18.46
CA GLY A 143 22.29 35.33 17.44
C GLY A 143 22.12 35.90 16.03
N GLN A 144 21.60 37.13 15.88
CA GLN A 144 21.50 37.79 14.57
C GLN A 144 22.87 38.24 14.08
N MET A 145 23.69 38.79 14.98
CA MET A 145 25.07 39.17 14.66
C MET A 145 25.89 37.95 14.25
N ALA A 146 25.77 36.83 14.98
CA ALA A 146 26.44 35.57 14.65
C ALA A 146 26.08 35.09 13.23
N LYS A 147 24.79 35.07 12.89
CA LYS A 147 24.31 34.71 11.54
C LYS A 147 24.86 35.66 10.47
N MET A 148 24.89 36.97 10.75
CA MET A 148 25.42 37.97 9.83
C MET A 148 26.91 37.78 9.57
N ALA A 149 27.72 37.53 10.60
CA ALA A 149 29.15 37.28 10.49
C ALA A 149 29.42 36.04 9.62
N VAL A 150 28.73 34.94 9.92
CA VAL A 150 28.88 33.67 9.20
C VAL A 150 28.46 33.82 7.75
N LYS A 151 27.31 34.44 7.47
CA LYS A 151 26.82 34.67 6.10
C LYS A 151 27.78 35.53 5.27
N ARG A 152 28.18 36.70 5.79
CA ARG A 152 29.05 37.63 5.09
C ARG A 152 30.41 36.99 4.78
N PHE A 153 30.95 36.23 5.72
CA PHE A 153 32.20 35.52 5.48
C PHE A 153 32.01 34.31 4.54
N GLY A 154 30.88 33.62 4.62
CA GLY A 154 30.51 32.56 3.69
C GLY A 154 30.49 33.05 2.23
N GLU A 155 29.96 34.25 1.95
CA GLU A 155 29.94 34.84 0.59
C GLU A 155 31.36 35.09 0.06
N ILE A 156 32.28 35.47 0.96
CA ILE A 156 33.71 35.60 0.63
C ILE A 156 34.30 34.22 0.31
N ILE A 157 33.99 33.18 1.08
CA ILE A 157 34.46 31.81 0.82
C ILE A 157 33.95 31.33 -0.55
N GLU A 158 32.68 31.52 -0.85
CA GLU A 158 32.07 31.10 -2.12
C GLU A 158 32.77 31.70 -3.34
N SER A 159 33.12 32.99 -3.27
CA SER A 159 33.80 33.68 -4.37
C SER A 159 35.31 33.38 -4.48
N ARG A 160 35.92 32.77 -3.46
CA ARG A 160 37.39 32.62 -3.38
C ARG A 160 37.90 31.19 -3.26
N LEU A 161 37.09 30.25 -2.75
CA LEU A 161 37.47 28.86 -2.54
C LEU A 161 37.62 28.11 -3.88
N PRO A 162 38.82 27.59 -4.22
CA PRO A 162 39.01 26.80 -5.43
C PRO A 162 38.17 25.51 -5.45
N GLN A 163 37.73 25.06 -6.63
CA GLN A 163 36.99 23.79 -6.78
C GLN A 163 37.80 22.59 -6.25
N SER A 164 39.10 22.56 -6.52
CA SER A 164 40.05 21.52 -6.07
C SER A 164 40.10 21.35 -4.55
N GLN A 165 39.69 22.36 -3.78
CA GLN A 165 39.80 22.37 -2.32
C GLN A 165 38.46 22.22 -1.58
N ILE A 166 37.34 22.05 -2.28
CA ILE A 166 36.01 21.94 -1.64
C ILE A 166 35.95 20.72 -0.72
N GLN A 167 36.44 19.55 -1.14
CA GLN A 167 36.38 18.35 -0.31
C GLN A 167 37.09 18.54 1.04
N THR A 168 38.28 19.16 1.03
CA THR A 168 39.03 19.49 2.25
C THR A 168 38.28 20.49 3.13
N TYR A 169 37.60 21.47 2.52
CA TYR A 169 36.77 22.45 3.22
C TYR A 169 35.54 21.79 3.87
N LEU A 170 34.83 20.92 3.14
CA LEU A 170 33.69 20.17 3.66
C LEU A 170 34.12 19.26 4.83
N SER A 171 35.21 18.51 4.68
CA SER A 171 35.77 17.69 5.76
C SER A 171 36.10 18.53 7.00
N ALA A 172 36.67 19.73 6.80
CA ALA A 172 36.95 20.67 7.88
C ALA A 172 35.69 21.15 8.60
N ILE A 173 34.62 21.47 7.86
CA ILE A 173 33.34 21.88 8.44
C ILE A 173 32.66 20.73 9.19
N PHE A 174 32.66 19.52 8.63
CA PHE A 174 32.05 18.35 9.28
C PHE A 174 32.65 18.07 10.66
N GLU A 175 33.96 18.33 10.86
CA GLU A 175 34.60 18.25 12.19
C GLU A 175 34.11 19.33 13.16
N MET A 176 33.77 20.52 12.65
CA MET A 176 33.29 21.63 13.48
C MET A 176 31.82 21.46 13.88
N LEU A 177 31.05 20.55 13.27
CA LEU A 177 29.69 20.21 13.71
C LEU A 177 29.67 19.58 15.12
N SER A 178 30.75 18.91 15.51
CA SER A 178 30.89 18.28 16.83
C SER A 178 31.45 19.24 17.89
N ASP A 179 31.46 20.54 17.64
CA ASP A 179 31.96 21.53 18.60
C ASP A 179 31.10 21.60 19.87
N ARG A 180 31.72 21.81 21.02
CA ARG A 180 30.99 21.96 22.29
C ARG A 180 30.23 23.28 22.38
N GLN A 181 30.66 24.31 21.66
CA GLN A 181 29.95 25.59 21.62
C GLN A 181 28.86 25.54 20.57
N SER A 182 27.60 25.53 21.01
CA SER A 182 26.42 25.39 20.15
C SER A 182 26.34 26.42 19.02
N GLN A 183 26.84 27.63 19.26
CA GLN A 183 26.89 28.70 18.26
C GLN A 183 27.94 28.43 17.17
N VAL A 184 29.05 27.78 17.51
CA VAL A 184 30.12 27.42 16.57
C VAL A 184 29.70 26.20 15.74
N SER A 185 29.11 25.19 16.37
CA SER A 185 28.57 24.03 15.64
C SER A 185 27.42 24.44 14.69
N SER A 186 26.55 25.35 15.12
CA SER A 186 25.50 25.94 14.26
C SER A 186 26.11 26.77 13.12
N ALA A 187 27.14 27.57 13.37
CA ALA A 187 27.85 28.30 12.31
C ALA A 187 28.47 27.36 11.27
N ALA A 188 29.05 26.23 11.71
CA ALA A 188 29.57 25.21 10.81
C ALA A 188 28.46 24.63 9.91
N ALA A 189 27.30 24.30 10.49
CA ALA A 189 26.14 23.83 9.72
C ALA A 189 25.61 24.89 8.73
N GLN A 190 25.58 26.17 9.12
CA GLN A 190 25.17 27.26 8.22
C GLN A 190 26.14 27.44 7.04
N LEU A 191 27.45 27.35 7.26
CA LEU A 191 28.45 27.37 6.18
C LEU A 191 28.31 26.17 5.24
N LEU A 192 27.95 25.01 5.78
CA LEU A 192 27.64 23.82 5.00
C LEU A 192 26.41 24.06 4.11
N THR A 193 25.33 24.59 4.68
CA THR A 193 24.13 24.98 3.90
C THR A 193 24.48 25.95 2.79
N GLN A 194 25.31 26.95 3.08
CA GLN A 194 25.69 27.98 2.12
C GLN A 194 26.47 27.39 0.93
N ILE A 195 27.54 26.63 1.17
CA ILE A 195 28.34 26.02 0.09
C ILE A 195 27.53 25.00 -0.73
N LEU A 196 26.63 24.24 -0.10
CA LEU A 196 25.77 23.28 -0.80
C LEU A 196 24.67 23.98 -1.61
N SER A 197 24.17 25.14 -1.16
CA SER A 197 23.20 25.95 -1.90
C SER A 197 23.81 26.54 -3.18
N THR A 198 25.08 26.94 -3.15
CA THR A 198 25.72 27.62 -4.29
C THR A 198 26.50 26.69 -5.21
N ARG A 199 27.09 25.63 -4.68
CA ARG A 199 27.96 24.71 -5.44
C ARG A 199 27.47 23.27 -5.49
N GLY A 200 26.26 22.98 -4.99
CA GLY A 200 25.70 21.63 -4.94
C GLY A 200 25.67 20.92 -6.31
N ALA A 201 25.36 21.64 -7.40
CA ALA A 201 25.40 21.09 -8.75
C ALA A 201 26.78 20.55 -9.16
N SER A 202 27.87 21.15 -8.66
CA SER A 202 29.25 20.75 -8.99
C SER A 202 29.76 19.54 -8.20
N LEU A 203 29.01 19.08 -7.20
CA LEU A 203 29.39 18.02 -6.26
C LEU A 203 28.67 16.68 -6.56
N HIS A 204 28.27 16.48 -7.81
CA HIS A 204 27.54 15.28 -8.24
C HIS A 204 28.33 13.99 -7.99
N ALA A 205 29.65 14.00 -8.26
CA ALA A 205 30.50 12.82 -8.12
C ALA A 205 30.64 12.35 -6.66
N GLU A 206 30.57 13.27 -5.70
CA GLU A 206 30.69 12.98 -4.27
C GLU A 206 29.34 12.97 -3.54
N ALA A 207 28.23 13.18 -4.25
CA ALA A 207 26.91 13.41 -3.67
C ALA A 207 26.48 12.28 -2.71
N GLU A 208 26.65 11.01 -3.11
CA GLU A 208 26.29 9.86 -2.27
C GLU A 208 27.09 9.83 -0.96
N THR A 209 28.40 10.11 -1.03
CA THR A 209 29.28 10.16 0.15
C THR A 209 28.91 11.34 1.06
N LEU A 210 28.60 12.50 0.48
CA LEU A 210 28.19 13.69 1.21
C LEU A 210 26.88 13.46 1.98
N VAL A 211 25.85 12.92 1.31
CA VAL A 211 24.55 12.64 1.94
C VAL A 211 24.70 11.59 3.02
N THR A 212 25.46 10.52 2.77
CA THR A 212 25.75 9.50 3.78
C THR A 212 26.44 10.12 5.01
N THR A 213 27.40 11.03 4.79
CA THR A 213 28.08 11.74 5.87
C THR A 213 27.13 12.65 6.64
N LEU A 214 26.28 13.44 5.95
CA LEU A 214 25.24 14.28 6.57
C LEU A 214 24.32 13.45 7.48
N LEU A 215 23.80 12.34 6.97
CA LEU A 215 22.92 11.45 7.73
C LEU A 215 23.63 10.84 8.94
N SER A 216 24.89 10.42 8.80
CA SER A 216 25.69 9.89 9.91
C SER A 216 25.95 10.91 11.02
N LYS A 217 25.95 12.21 10.68
CA LYS A 217 26.18 13.31 11.63
C LYS A 217 24.92 13.78 12.36
N LEU A 218 23.73 13.51 11.84
CA LEU A 218 22.47 13.90 12.50
C LEU A 218 22.33 13.36 13.94
N PRO A 219 22.61 12.07 14.23
CA PRO A 219 22.56 11.56 15.60
C PRO A 219 23.60 12.22 16.53
N GLU A 220 24.78 12.57 16.02
CA GLU A 220 25.85 13.19 16.82
C GLU A 220 25.50 14.61 17.29
N VAL A 221 24.73 15.35 16.49
CA VAL A 221 24.39 16.76 16.78
C VAL A 221 23.01 16.94 17.42
N HIS A 222 22.27 15.85 17.66
CA HIS A 222 20.88 15.89 18.16
C HIS A 222 20.72 16.65 19.49
N SER A 223 21.76 16.70 20.33
CA SER A 223 21.74 17.47 21.58
C SER A 223 21.64 18.99 21.38
N CYS A 224 21.99 19.50 20.19
CA CYS A 224 21.89 20.91 19.85
C CYS A 224 20.82 21.12 18.76
N VAL A 225 19.61 21.48 19.18
CA VAL A 225 18.44 21.69 18.29
C VAL A 225 18.76 22.62 17.11
N GLN A 226 19.48 23.71 17.34
CA GLN A 226 19.83 24.66 16.28
C GLN A 226 20.78 24.04 15.24
N THR A 227 21.85 23.36 15.70
CA THR A 227 22.80 22.70 14.79
C THR A 227 22.11 21.60 13.99
N TYR A 228 21.24 20.82 14.64
CA TYR A 228 20.44 19.78 14.02
C TYR A 228 19.52 20.35 12.92
N SER A 229 18.80 21.43 13.22
CA SER A 229 17.93 22.15 12.25
C SER A 229 18.72 22.74 11.08
N ASP A 230 19.89 23.32 11.35
CA ASP A 230 20.76 23.89 10.31
C ASP A 230 21.35 22.78 9.42
N LEU A 231 21.68 21.62 9.97
CA LEU A 231 22.20 20.47 9.22
C LEU A 231 21.14 19.84 8.31
N LEU A 232 19.88 19.77 8.77
CA LEU A 232 18.75 19.38 7.92
C LEU A 232 18.52 20.41 6.80
N SER A 233 18.70 21.70 7.08
CA SER A 233 18.63 22.74 6.05
C SER A 233 19.74 22.59 4.99
N ALA A 234 20.93 22.12 5.40
CA ALA A 234 22.01 21.80 4.47
C ALA A 234 21.64 20.63 3.53
N LEU A 235 20.98 19.61 4.06
CA LEU A 235 20.46 18.49 3.26
C LEU A 235 19.40 18.96 2.25
N VAL A 236 18.46 19.81 2.66
CA VAL A 236 17.45 20.41 1.77
C VAL A 236 18.12 21.23 0.67
N ALA A 237 19.06 22.12 1.04
CA ALA A 237 19.81 22.94 0.08
C ALA A 237 20.54 22.08 -0.96
N PHE A 238 21.13 20.96 -0.55
CA PHE A 238 21.79 20.05 -1.48
C PHE A 238 20.80 19.30 -2.39
N SER A 239 19.64 18.94 -1.84
CA SER A 239 18.58 18.22 -2.56
C SER A 239 17.99 19.05 -3.70
N LEU A 240 17.98 20.38 -3.59
CA LEU A 240 17.60 21.28 -4.69
C LEU A 240 18.49 21.12 -5.93
N HIS A 241 19.71 20.61 -5.77
CA HIS A 241 20.64 20.33 -6.86
C HIS A 241 20.73 18.84 -7.22
N GLN A 242 20.63 17.95 -6.23
CA GLN A 242 20.90 16.51 -6.36
C GLN A 242 19.76 15.63 -5.81
N GLN A 243 18.50 16.00 -6.08
CA GLN A 243 17.31 15.33 -5.52
C GLN A 243 17.34 13.81 -5.68
N VAL A 244 17.65 13.30 -6.88
CA VAL A 244 17.64 11.87 -7.20
C VAL A 244 18.60 11.10 -6.28
N ILE A 245 19.86 11.53 -6.20
CA ILE A 245 20.88 10.88 -5.36
C ILE A 245 20.50 10.95 -3.87
N VAL A 246 20.01 12.09 -3.40
CA VAL A 246 19.58 12.22 -2.00
C VAL A 246 18.45 11.24 -1.70
N THR A 247 17.47 11.13 -2.59
CA THR A 247 16.34 10.21 -2.45
C THR A 247 16.82 8.76 -2.44
N ASP A 248 17.72 8.37 -3.34
CA ASP A 248 18.29 7.02 -3.41
C ASP A 248 19.05 6.65 -2.13
N VAL A 249 19.82 7.58 -1.55
CA VAL A 249 20.54 7.33 -0.29
C VAL A 249 19.55 7.17 0.88
N LEU A 250 18.46 7.95 0.91
CA LEU A 250 17.40 7.80 1.90
C LEU A 250 16.62 6.49 1.75
N LEU A 251 16.39 6.04 0.52
CA LEU A 251 15.74 4.76 0.22
C LEU A 251 16.56 3.55 0.69
N LYS A 252 17.90 3.66 0.68
CA LYS A 252 18.81 2.62 1.18
C LYS A 252 18.90 2.56 2.73
N GLN A 253 18.26 3.48 3.46
CA GLN A 253 18.29 3.47 4.92
C GLN A 253 17.44 2.30 5.50
N PRO A 254 17.84 1.73 6.65
CA PRO A 254 17.13 0.60 7.25
C PRO A 254 15.69 0.96 7.67
N LEU A 255 14.78 0.00 7.52
CA LEU A 255 13.37 0.11 7.93
C LEU A 255 13.12 -0.58 9.29
N PRO A 256 12.31 -0.02 10.21
CA PRO A 256 11.69 1.31 10.09
C PRO A 256 12.78 2.40 10.11
N TYR A 257 12.52 3.50 9.39
CA TYR A 257 13.44 4.62 9.39
C TYR A 257 13.68 5.13 10.81
N SER A 258 14.93 5.51 11.12
CA SER A 258 15.24 6.16 12.39
C SER A 258 14.56 7.52 12.46
N THR A 259 14.47 8.09 13.67
CA THR A 259 13.91 9.43 13.87
C THR A 259 14.64 10.48 13.03
N GLU A 260 15.95 10.36 12.85
CA GLU A 260 16.75 11.29 12.04
C GLU A 260 16.45 11.17 10.54
N VAL A 261 16.30 9.95 10.04
CA VAL A 261 15.94 9.72 8.63
C VAL A 261 14.50 10.17 8.36
N SER A 262 13.56 9.93 9.28
CA SER A 262 12.21 10.49 9.20
C SER A 262 12.20 12.02 9.22
N ASN A 263 13.02 12.65 10.07
CA ASN A 263 13.14 14.12 10.09
C ASN A 263 13.75 14.66 8.79
N ALA A 264 14.69 13.93 8.18
CA ALA A 264 15.23 14.25 6.86
C ALA A 264 14.15 14.22 5.78
N TRP A 265 13.37 13.14 5.68
CA TRP A 265 12.22 13.06 4.78
C TRP A 265 11.23 14.20 5.02
N GLU A 266 10.88 14.46 6.28
CA GLU A 266 9.95 15.53 6.63
C GLU A 266 10.45 16.91 6.18
N CYS A 267 11.74 17.23 6.39
CA CYS A 267 12.32 18.49 5.93
C CYS A 267 12.31 18.63 4.40
N LEU A 268 12.61 17.55 3.67
CA LEU A 268 12.54 17.55 2.21
C LEU A 268 11.12 17.78 1.70
N CYS A 269 10.13 17.14 2.32
CA CYS A 269 8.72 17.24 1.92
C CYS A 269 8.04 18.56 2.33
N ARG A 270 8.62 19.31 3.26
CA ARG A 270 8.18 20.66 3.61
C ARG A 270 8.65 21.72 2.61
N ASP A 271 9.68 21.42 1.82
CA ASP A 271 10.13 22.32 0.76
C ASP A 271 9.17 22.26 -0.45
N ARG A 272 8.63 23.41 -0.84
CA ARG A 272 7.60 23.51 -1.89
C ARG A 272 8.10 23.13 -3.28
N SER A 273 9.40 23.26 -3.53
CA SER A 273 9.99 22.96 -4.84
C SER A 273 10.37 21.48 -4.96
N LEU A 274 10.80 20.85 -3.87
CA LEU A 274 11.15 19.43 -3.85
C LEU A 274 9.95 18.50 -3.72
N PHE A 275 8.90 18.90 -3.00
CA PHE A 275 7.81 17.98 -2.67
C PHE A 275 7.12 17.35 -3.89
N PRO A 276 6.71 18.10 -4.94
CA PRO A 276 6.07 17.50 -6.11
C PRO A 276 6.98 16.52 -6.86
N SER A 277 8.25 16.88 -7.03
CA SER A 277 9.22 16.05 -7.74
C SER A 277 9.62 14.81 -6.94
N LEU A 278 9.62 14.86 -5.60
CA LEU A 278 9.83 13.69 -4.73
C LEU A 278 8.67 12.69 -4.86
N VAL A 279 7.43 13.18 -4.88
CA VAL A 279 6.24 12.35 -5.10
C VAL A 279 6.31 11.69 -6.47
N GLU A 280 6.55 12.47 -7.53
CA GLU A 280 6.61 11.95 -8.91
C GLU A 280 7.71 10.91 -9.08
N TYR A 281 8.92 11.21 -8.62
CA TYR A 281 10.06 10.28 -8.71
C TYR A 281 9.80 8.97 -7.95
N THR A 282 9.26 9.06 -6.72
CA THR A 282 8.95 7.86 -5.92
C THR A 282 7.81 7.04 -6.53
N LEU A 283 6.80 7.69 -7.11
CA LEU A 283 5.72 7.02 -7.83
C LEU A 283 6.24 6.29 -9.08
N GLU A 284 7.15 6.89 -9.84
CA GLU A 284 7.79 6.27 -11.01
C GLU A 284 8.59 5.02 -10.60
N LEU A 285 9.43 5.12 -9.56
CA LEU A 285 10.16 3.98 -9.00
C LEU A 285 9.21 2.86 -8.57
N THR A 286 8.12 3.21 -7.88
CA THR A 286 7.13 2.23 -7.40
C THR A 286 6.37 1.58 -8.56
N ALA A 287 6.00 2.36 -9.57
CA ALA A 287 5.30 1.87 -10.75
C ALA A 287 6.16 0.90 -11.57
N SER A 288 7.47 1.17 -11.68
CA SER A 288 8.42 0.25 -12.31
C SER A 288 8.57 -1.03 -11.47
N ALA A 289 8.68 -0.91 -10.15
CA ALA A 289 8.82 -2.06 -9.26
C ALA A 289 7.57 -2.98 -9.22
N LEU A 290 6.40 -2.45 -9.61
CA LEU A 290 5.18 -3.25 -9.77
C LEU A 290 5.24 -4.23 -10.96
N GLU A 291 6.22 -4.15 -11.86
CA GLU A 291 6.42 -5.16 -12.90
C GLU A 291 7.00 -6.46 -12.32
N ASP A 292 7.86 -6.34 -11.30
CA ASP A 292 8.47 -7.50 -10.63
C ASP A 292 8.70 -7.23 -9.12
N PRO A 293 7.64 -7.25 -8.29
CA PRO A 293 7.74 -6.83 -6.89
C PRO A 293 8.24 -7.92 -5.93
N HIS A 294 8.35 -9.18 -6.37
CA HIS A 294 8.73 -10.29 -5.50
C HIS A 294 9.50 -11.37 -6.24
N THR A 295 10.36 -12.08 -5.51
CA THR A 295 11.00 -13.30 -5.98
C THR A 295 10.24 -14.51 -5.48
N VAL A 296 10.16 -15.56 -6.29
CA VAL A 296 9.53 -16.83 -5.91
C VAL A 296 10.63 -17.80 -5.49
N ILE A 297 10.53 -18.32 -4.27
CA ILE A 297 11.47 -19.31 -3.72
C ILE A 297 10.75 -20.63 -3.51
N ASP A 298 11.31 -21.70 -4.04
CA ASP A 298 10.87 -23.07 -3.74
C ASP A 298 11.29 -23.44 -2.32
N THR A 299 10.30 -23.69 -1.46
CA THR A 299 10.51 -24.08 -0.07
C THR A 299 10.62 -25.60 0.11
N GLY A 300 10.62 -26.36 -0.99
CA GLY A 300 10.60 -27.81 -0.99
C GLY A 300 9.18 -28.37 -0.81
N GLY A 301 8.97 -29.62 -1.22
CA GLY A 301 7.67 -30.29 -1.07
C GLY A 301 6.56 -29.76 -1.99
N GLY A 302 6.91 -29.02 -3.06
CA GLY A 302 5.96 -28.44 -4.01
C GLY A 302 5.32 -27.13 -3.53
N ALA A 303 5.80 -26.55 -2.42
CA ALA A 303 5.36 -25.26 -1.92
C ALA A 303 6.34 -24.15 -2.34
N ALA A 304 5.82 -23.07 -2.91
CA ALA A 304 6.59 -21.88 -3.26
C ALA A 304 6.17 -20.70 -2.38
N SER A 305 7.13 -19.94 -1.88
CA SER A 305 6.91 -18.70 -1.12
C SER A 305 7.32 -17.48 -1.95
N LYS A 306 6.49 -16.44 -1.92
CA LYS A 306 6.79 -15.15 -2.56
C LYS A 306 7.47 -14.24 -1.55
N LEU A 307 8.71 -13.85 -1.81
CA LEU A 307 9.44 -12.88 -1.01
C LEU A 307 9.43 -11.52 -1.68
N VAL A 308 8.88 -10.51 -1.01
CA VAL A 308 8.90 -9.15 -1.55
C VAL A 308 10.34 -8.66 -1.70
N ARG A 309 10.61 -7.91 -2.78
CA ARG A 309 11.88 -7.23 -2.98
C ARG A 309 12.08 -6.11 -1.96
N GLN A 310 13.32 -5.87 -1.55
CA GLN A 310 13.62 -4.87 -0.50
C GLN A 310 13.33 -3.45 -0.97
N GLU A 311 13.56 -3.19 -2.25
CA GLU A 311 13.33 -1.92 -2.92
C GLU A 311 11.84 -1.55 -2.87
N VAL A 312 10.94 -2.52 -3.09
CA VAL A 312 9.49 -2.30 -2.98
C VAL A 312 9.11 -1.87 -1.56
N CYS A 313 9.70 -2.49 -0.53
CA CYS A 313 9.47 -2.09 0.86
C CYS A 313 9.97 -0.67 1.13
N ALA A 314 11.14 -0.32 0.59
CA ALA A 314 11.72 1.02 0.68
C ALA A 314 10.81 2.08 0.03
N TYR A 315 10.31 1.80 -1.18
CA TYR A 315 9.42 2.72 -1.90
C TYR A 315 8.10 2.96 -1.15
N VAL A 316 7.51 1.91 -0.56
CA VAL A 316 6.30 2.05 0.26
C VAL A 316 6.58 2.87 1.53
N ALA A 317 7.71 2.65 2.19
CA ALA A 317 8.11 3.42 3.36
C ALA A 317 8.39 4.89 3.02
N ALA A 318 9.02 5.15 1.87
CA ALA A 318 9.24 6.51 1.37
C ALA A 318 7.92 7.21 1.04
N LEU A 319 7.00 6.55 0.32
CA LEU A 319 5.66 7.09 0.07
C LEU A 319 4.94 7.41 1.39
N HIS A 320 5.07 6.55 2.41
CA HIS A 320 4.53 6.81 3.73
C HIS A 320 5.12 8.08 4.37
N GLU A 321 6.45 8.25 4.39
CA GLU A 321 7.07 9.44 4.97
C GLU A 321 6.79 10.71 4.15
N ILE A 322 6.77 10.62 2.82
CA ILE A 322 6.43 11.73 1.92
C ILE A 322 5.02 12.23 2.20
N VAL A 323 4.07 11.30 2.32
CA VAL A 323 2.67 11.63 2.63
C VAL A 323 2.53 12.18 4.05
N LYS A 324 3.28 11.64 5.00
CA LYS A 324 3.26 12.09 6.40
C LYS A 324 3.80 13.52 6.56
N GLY A 325 4.95 13.81 5.98
CA GLY A 325 5.66 15.08 6.13
C GLY A 325 5.21 16.20 5.17
N GLY A 326 4.62 15.84 4.04
CA GLY A 326 4.19 16.78 3.00
C GLY A 326 3.04 17.71 3.41
N ASP A 327 3.09 18.93 2.89
CA ASP A 327 1.94 19.84 2.86
C ASP A 327 1.06 19.50 1.64
N MET A 328 -0.02 18.78 1.90
CA MET A 328 -0.94 18.30 0.87
C MET A 328 -1.60 19.44 0.08
N GLU A 329 -1.67 20.66 0.63
CA GLU A 329 -2.15 21.86 -0.07
C GLU A 329 -1.17 22.35 -1.16
N CYS A 330 0.12 22.02 -1.05
CA CYS A 330 1.12 22.35 -2.08
C CYS A 330 0.97 21.48 -3.34
N ILE A 331 0.55 20.21 -3.21
CA ILE A 331 0.18 19.40 -4.38
C ILE A 331 -1.00 20.06 -5.10
N LEU A 332 -2.00 20.53 -4.33
CA LEU A 332 -3.21 21.23 -4.80
C LEU A 332 -2.96 22.54 -5.57
N SER A 333 -1.79 23.14 -5.43
CA SER A 333 -1.50 24.50 -5.94
C SER A 333 -0.34 24.59 -6.95
N SER A 334 0.43 23.52 -7.18
CA SER A 334 1.58 23.55 -8.09
C SER A 334 1.16 23.38 -9.57
N PRO A 335 1.45 24.34 -10.47
CA PRO A 335 1.38 24.10 -11.91
C PRO A 335 2.47 23.10 -12.30
N SER A 336 2.12 22.13 -13.14
CA SER A 336 3.04 21.10 -13.64
C SER A 336 4.26 21.73 -14.31
N SER A 337 5.44 21.61 -13.70
CA SER A 337 6.71 21.97 -14.34
C SER A 337 7.39 20.71 -14.86
N SER A 338 7.36 20.51 -16.17
CA SER A 338 8.30 19.58 -16.81
C SER A 338 9.70 20.18 -16.78
N PRO A 339 10.76 19.42 -16.47
CA PRO A 339 12.12 19.90 -16.64
C PRO A 339 12.42 19.99 -18.14
N SER A 340 12.67 21.22 -18.61
CA SER A 340 13.04 21.49 -19.99
C SER A 340 14.46 21.00 -20.27
N SER A 341 14.58 19.84 -20.93
CA SER A 341 15.78 19.45 -21.68
C SER A 341 15.83 20.25 -22.99
N PRO A 342 17.00 20.75 -23.45
CA PRO A 342 17.09 21.47 -24.71
C PRO A 342 16.90 20.53 -25.91
N SER A 343 16.14 21.04 -26.87
CA SER A 343 15.62 20.42 -28.09
C SER A 343 16.59 19.72 -29.03
N SER A 344 16.13 18.63 -29.67
CA SER A 344 16.28 18.44 -31.12
C SER A 344 15.23 17.51 -31.74
N SER A 345 14.63 18.01 -32.84
CA SER A 345 13.93 17.36 -33.97
C SER A 345 12.52 16.75 -33.80
N ASN A 346 11.54 17.53 -34.29
CA ASN A 346 10.41 17.20 -35.17
C ASN A 346 9.80 15.78 -35.15
N HIS A 347 8.69 15.63 -34.43
CA HIS A 347 7.50 14.94 -34.93
C HIS A 347 6.22 15.59 -34.36
N HIS A 348 5.17 15.65 -35.18
CA HIS A 348 3.87 16.21 -34.84
C HIS A 348 3.26 15.58 -33.56
N PRO A 349 2.57 16.35 -32.71
CA PRO A 349 1.97 15.82 -31.49
C PRO A 349 0.58 15.21 -31.77
N PRO A 350 0.19 14.10 -31.13
CA PRO A 350 -1.22 13.82 -30.91
C PRO A 350 -1.74 14.70 -29.76
N SER A 351 -3.02 14.97 -29.81
CA SER A 351 -3.83 15.85 -28.97
C SER A 351 -3.69 15.65 -27.45
N SER A 352 -3.57 16.79 -26.76
CA SER A 352 -3.97 17.10 -25.37
C SER A 352 -3.42 16.21 -24.24
N SER A 353 -2.15 16.36 -23.89
CA SER A 353 -1.68 16.08 -22.53
C SER A 353 -1.91 17.33 -21.66
N ALA A 354 -3.16 17.54 -21.21
CA ALA A 354 -3.40 18.40 -20.05
C ALA A 354 -2.66 17.77 -18.87
N SER A 355 -1.87 18.56 -18.16
CA SER A 355 -1.22 18.06 -16.96
C SER A 355 -2.27 17.57 -15.95
N PRO A 356 -2.01 16.45 -15.26
CA PRO A 356 -2.97 15.90 -14.31
C PRO A 356 -3.31 16.95 -13.26
N SER A 357 -4.59 17.08 -12.94
CA SER A 357 -5.04 17.96 -11.89
C SER A 357 -4.39 17.58 -10.56
N PRO A 358 -4.25 18.50 -9.61
CA PRO A 358 -3.68 18.15 -8.31
C PRO A 358 -4.39 17.03 -7.54
N HIS A 359 -5.69 16.88 -7.73
CA HIS A 359 -6.45 15.77 -7.18
C HIS A 359 -6.03 14.42 -7.79
N ASP A 360 -5.59 14.43 -9.05
CA ASP A 360 -5.11 13.24 -9.74
C ASP A 360 -3.77 12.75 -9.19
N ARG A 361 -2.92 13.62 -8.64
CA ARG A 361 -1.64 13.24 -8.03
C ARG A 361 -1.83 12.47 -6.71
N LEU A 362 -2.71 12.93 -5.82
CA LEU A 362 -3.05 12.20 -4.58
C LEU A 362 -3.81 10.90 -4.87
N ALA A 363 -4.71 10.93 -5.86
CA ALA A 363 -5.35 9.73 -6.37
C ALA A 363 -4.33 8.72 -6.92
N SER A 364 -3.28 9.18 -7.61
CA SER A 364 -2.20 8.33 -8.14
C SER A 364 -1.43 7.62 -7.02
N VAL A 365 -1.16 8.29 -5.89
CA VAL A 365 -0.59 7.63 -4.70
C VAL A 365 -1.50 6.51 -4.22
N MET A 366 -2.80 6.76 -4.12
CA MET A 366 -3.75 5.72 -3.71
C MET A 366 -3.84 4.57 -4.72
N VAL A 367 -3.82 4.84 -6.02
CA VAL A 367 -3.80 3.83 -7.09
C VAL A 367 -2.62 2.89 -6.94
N VAL A 368 -1.42 3.45 -6.77
CA VAL A 368 -0.19 2.65 -6.62
C VAL A 368 -0.22 1.85 -5.33
N LEU A 369 -0.70 2.43 -4.22
CA LEU A 369 -0.87 1.70 -2.96
C LEU A 369 -1.89 0.56 -3.06
N LEU A 370 -3.00 0.74 -3.77
CA LEU A 370 -3.97 -0.34 -4.03
C LEU A 370 -3.35 -1.46 -4.88
N GLN A 371 -2.61 -1.12 -5.94
CA GLN A 371 -1.91 -2.09 -6.79
C GLN A 371 -0.83 -2.87 -6.01
N LEU A 372 -0.10 -2.20 -5.12
CA LEU A 372 0.85 -2.81 -4.21
C LEU A 372 0.16 -3.73 -3.21
N LEU A 373 -1.00 -3.32 -2.66
CA LEU A 373 -1.76 -4.13 -1.71
C LEU A 373 -2.10 -5.49 -2.31
N PHE A 374 -2.61 -5.52 -3.55
CA PHE A 374 -2.87 -6.77 -4.27
C PHE A 374 -1.58 -7.53 -4.62
N SER A 375 -0.51 -6.82 -4.99
CA SER A 375 0.78 -7.43 -5.37
C SER A 375 1.54 -8.03 -4.18
N MET A 376 1.26 -7.58 -2.96
CA MET A 376 1.98 -7.94 -1.73
C MET A 376 1.12 -8.74 -0.74
N ALA A 377 -0.18 -8.92 -1.00
CA ALA A 377 -1.12 -9.61 -0.11
C ALA A 377 -0.69 -11.05 0.24
N ASP A 378 0.00 -11.73 -0.67
CA ASP A 378 0.49 -13.10 -0.51
C ASP A 378 2.02 -13.21 -0.37
N CYS A 379 2.70 -12.08 -0.15
CA CYS A 379 4.15 -12.02 0.00
C CYS A 379 4.59 -12.09 1.47
N GLN A 380 5.83 -12.53 1.68
CA GLN A 380 6.54 -12.47 2.96
C GLN A 380 7.74 -11.52 2.85
N PHE A 381 8.26 -11.06 3.99
CA PHE A 381 9.50 -10.29 4.01
C PHE A 381 10.71 -11.17 3.68
N PRO A 382 11.75 -10.62 3.02
CA PRO A 382 13.01 -11.33 2.81
C PRO A 382 13.71 -11.59 4.15
N ILE A 383 14.18 -12.84 4.35
CA ILE A 383 14.75 -13.30 5.64
C ILE A 383 16.30 -13.24 5.64
N VAL A 384 16.94 -13.34 4.47
CA VAL A 384 18.40 -13.53 4.35
C VAL A 384 19.09 -12.20 4.06
N ALA A 385 20.04 -11.83 4.92
CA ALA A 385 21.08 -10.87 4.57
C ALA A 385 22.07 -11.58 3.64
N VAL A 386 22.17 -11.12 2.39
CA VAL A 386 23.28 -11.50 1.52
C VAL A 386 24.52 -10.77 2.05
N GLU A 387 25.59 -11.50 2.35
CA GLU A 387 26.85 -10.89 2.80
C GLU A 387 27.29 -9.80 1.81
N GLY A 388 27.48 -8.57 2.32
CA GLY A 388 27.90 -7.42 1.51
C GLY A 388 26.77 -6.53 0.95
N ILE A 389 25.49 -6.88 1.12
CA ILE A 389 24.35 -6.03 0.74
C ILE A 389 23.73 -5.40 2.01
N VAL A 390 23.60 -4.07 2.02
CA VAL A 390 22.88 -3.36 3.09
C VAL A 390 21.42 -3.80 3.06
N ASN A 391 20.99 -4.52 4.10
CA ASN A 391 19.64 -5.03 4.19
C ASN A 391 18.70 -3.93 4.68
N VAL A 392 17.87 -3.41 3.78
CA VAL A 392 16.87 -2.37 4.10
C VAL A 392 15.77 -2.95 5.01
N VAL A 393 15.42 -4.23 4.84
CA VAL A 393 14.38 -4.89 5.63
C VAL A 393 14.99 -5.49 6.90
N THR A 394 14.85 -4.77 8.03
CA THR A 394 15.40 -5.23 9.31
C THR A 394 14.51 -6.26 10.02
N PRO A 395 14.99 -6.91 11.09
CA PRO A 395 14.13 -7.69 11.99
C PRO A 395 13.06 -6.85 12.71
N GLU A 396 13.28 -5.54 12.89
CA GLU A 396 12.36 -4.67 13.62
C GLU A 396 11.09 -4.38 12.81
N VAL A 397 11.21 -4.08 11.51
CA VAL A 397 10.03 -3.86 10.65
C VAL A 397 9.16 -5.12 10.55
N ARG A 398 9.78 -6.31 10.58
CA ARG A 398 9.08 -7.61 10.61
C ARG A 398 8.32 -7.87 11.91
N ARG A 399 8.70 -7.22 13.02
CA ARG A 399 7.96 -7.26 14.28
C ARG A 399 6.81 -6.25 14.30
N LEU A 400 7.00 -5.10 13.68
CA LEU A 400 5.98 -4.05 13.57
C LEU A 400 4.88 -4.42 12.57
N CYS A 401 5.24 -5.11 11.50
CA CYS A 401 4.33 -5.57 10.45
C CYS A 401 4.63 -7.05 10.19
N GLU A 402 3.67 -7.94 10.44
CA GLU A 402 3.85 -9.37 10.18
C GLU A 402 4.04 -9.68 8.68
N ARG A 403 3.40 -8.89 7.81
CA ARG A 403 3.45 -9.04 6.36
C ARG A 403 3.80 -7.71 5.67
N PRO A 404 4.41 -7.75 4.47
CA PRO A 404 4.71 -6.57 3.68
C PRO A 404 3.48 -5.71 3.36
N SER A 405 2.30 -6.32 3.18
CA SER A 405 1.02 -5.62 3.01
C SER A 405 0.68 -4.69 4.18
N GLY A 406 1.25 -4.91 5.38
CA GLY A 406 1.16 -4.01 6.52
C GLY A 406 1.80 -2.64 6.26
N LEU A 407 2.92 -2.58 5.53
CA LEU A 407 3.54 -1.31 5.12
C LEU A 407 2.60 -0.50 4.23
N VAL A 408 1.99 -1.17 3.25
CA VAL A 408 1.03 -0.56 2.32
C VAL A 408 -0.21 -0.07 3.06
N THR A 409 -0.70 -0.88 4.01
CA THR A 409 -1.86 -0.54 4.85
C THR A 409 -1.60 0.70 5.70
N ASN A 410 -0.40 0.82 6.28
CA ASN A 410 0.00 2.00 7.04
C ASN A 410 0.12 3.24 6.14
N ALA A 411 0.71 3.10 4.95
CA ALA A 411 0.78 4.18 3.97
C ALA A 411 -0.62 4.68 3.53
N LEU A 412 -1.55 3.77 3.26
CA LEU A 412 -2.95 4.08 2.95
C LEU A 412 -3.64 4.82 4.10
N ARG A 413 -3.47 4.34 5.33
CA ARG A 413 -4.04 4.99 6.51
C ARG A 413 -3.50 6.41 6.68
N THR A 414 -2.18 6.58 6.59
CA THR A 414 -1.53 7.89 6.68
C THR A 414 -2.00 8.83 5.57
N LEU A 415 -2.19 8.36 4.33
CA LEU A 415 -2.76 9.16 3.24
C LEU A 415 -4.14 9.72 3.60
N LEU A 416 -5.05 8.87 4.09
CA LEU A 416 -6.40 9.29 4.46
C LEU A 416 -6.40 10.23 5.68
N THR A 417 -5.55 9.97 6.68
CA THR A 417 -5.38 10.86 7.84
C THR A 417 -4.86 12.23 7.44
N ARG A 418 -3.83 12.29 6.58
CA ARG A 418 -3.20 13.54 6.16
C ARG A 418 -4.08 14.36 5.21
N THR A 419 -4.97 13.70 4.47
CA THR A 419 -5.97 14.35 3.61
C THR A 419 -7.33 14.58 4.28
N ARG A 420 -7.40 14.38 5.61
CA ARG A 420 -8.57 14.64 6.46
C ARG A 420 -9.82 13.96 5.93
N VAL A 421 -9.72 12.66 5.67
CA VAL A 421 -10.84 11.81 5.21
C VAL A 421 -11.33 10.95 6.37
N ASP A 422 -11.74 11.61 7.46
CA ASP A 422 -12.00 10.93 8.74
C ASP A 422 -13.16 9.93 8.67
N GLY A 423 -14.18 10.21 7.87
CA GLY A 423 -15.31 9.29 7.66
C GLY A 423 -14.89 7.92 7.09
N VAL A 424 -13.92 7.89 6.18
CA VAL A 424 -13.36 6.64 5.66
C VAL A 424 -12.58 5.89 6.73
N LEU A 425 -11.80 6.61 7.55
CA LEU A 425 -11.06 6.00 8.65
C LEU A 425 -12.00 5.35 9.67
N GLU A 426 -13.09 6.02 10.03
CA GLU A 426 -14.11 5.53 10.98
C GLU A 426 -14.81 4.26 10.48
N GLU A 427 -15.25 4.25 9.22
CA GLU A 427 -15.91 3.08 8.63
C GLU A 427 -14.95 1.89 8.52
N MET A 428 -13.70 2.14 8.10
CA MET A 428 -12.66 1.10 8.04
C MET A 428 -12.33 0.53 9.42
N ASN A 429 -12.29 1.37 10.46
CA ASN A 429 -12.07 0.94 11.84
C ASN A 429 -13.24 0.09 12.37
N THR A 430 -14.47 0.56 12.18
CA THR A 430 -15.70 -0.12 12.63
C THR A 430 -15.82 -1.51 12.00
N ALA A 431 -15.43 -1.62 10.73
CA ALA A 431 -15.43 -2.86 9.99
C ALA A 431 -14.24 -3.80 10.27
N ARG A 432 -13.23 -3.37 11.04
CA ARG A 432 -11.93 -4.05 11.19
C ARG A 432 -11.20 -4.26 9.84
N ALA A 433 -11.51 -3.45 8.84
CA ALA A 433 -11.04 -3.61 7.47
C ALA A 433 -9.51 -3.48 7.33
N TRP A 434 -8.85 -2.73 8.23
CA TRP A 434 -7.39 -2.62 8.23
C TRP A 434 -6.66 -3.95 8.47
N THR A 435 -7.26 -4.83 9.28
CA THR A 435 -6.70 -6.18 9.49
C THR A 435 -6.91 -7.04 8.26
N GLU A 436 -8.08 -6.92 7.63
CA GLU A 436 -8.42 -7.59 6.37
C GLU A 436 -7.46 -7.18 5.23
N CYS A 437 -6.95 -5.93 5.19
CA CYS A 437 -5.94 -5.50 4.20
C CYS A 437 -4.68 -6.39 4.18
N THR A 438 -4.29 -6.95 5.33
CA THR A 438 -3.07 -7.77 5.45
C THR A 438 -3.31 -9.26 5.17
N ASP A 439 -4.57 -9.65 4.97
CA ASP A 439 -4.97 -11.02 4.73
C ASP A 439 -4.99 -11.38 3.24
N ARG A 440 -4.59 -12.62 2.93
CA ARG A 440 -4.46 -13.10 1.55
C ARG A 440 -5.79 -13.12 0.80
N GLU A 441 -6.91 -13.33 1.46
CA GLU A 441 -8.22 -13.44 0.81
C GLU A 441 -9.12 -12.25 1.14
N MET A 442 -9.08 -11.78 2.39
CA MET A 442 -9.99 -10.74 2.88
C MET A 442 -9.61 -9.31 2.44
N HIS A 443 -8.40 -9.08 1.90
CA HIS A 443 -8.00 -7.75 1.43
C HIS A 443 -8.94 -7.16 0.37
N VAL A 444 -9.58 -8.01 -0.45
CA VAL A 444 -10.60 -7.58 -1.41
C VAL A 444 -11.81 -6.95 -0.72
N ASN A 445 -12.24 -7.52 0.41
CA ASN A 445 -13.36 -6.98 1.19
C ASN A 445 -12.97 -5.63 1.81
N ALA A 446 -11.74 -5.51 2.29
CA ALA A 446 -11.21 -4.24 2.79
C ALA A 446 -11.19 -3.15 1.71
N VAL A 447 -10.71 -3.48 0.50
CA VAL A 447 -10.71 -2.56 -0.65
C VAL A 447 -12.14 -2.21 -1.06
N THR A 448 -13.06 -3.17 -1.02
CA THR A 448 -14.47 -2.92 -1.32
C THR A 448 -15.07 -1.90 -0.35
N ARG A 449 -14.84 -2.07 0.95
CA ARG A 449 -15.29 -1.13 2.00
C ARG A 449 -14.63 0.24 1.81
N LEU A 450 -13.31 0.27 1.61
CA LEU A 450 -12.54 1.49 1.38
C LEU A 450 -13.10 2.29 0.22
N MET A 451 -13.30 1.66 -0.93
CA MET A 451 -13.79 2.34 -2.14
C MET A 451 -15.23 2.82 -1.99
N ARG A 452 -16.11 2.02 -1.37
CA ARG A 452 -17.50 2.44 -1.10
C ARG A 452 -17.55 3.65 -0.17
N SER A 453 -16.74 3.63 0.88
CA SER A 453 -16.61 4.74 1.80
C SER A 453 -16.04 5.99 1.12
N LEU A 454 -15.05 5.82 0.24
CA LEU A 454 -14.47 6.89 -0.55
C LEU A 454 -15.52 7.56 -1.46
N CYS A 455 -16.43 6.78 -2.06
CA CYS A 455 -17.55 7.34 -2.85
C CYS A 455 -18.44 8.27 -2.02
N GLU A 456 -18.58 8.01 -0.72
CA GLU A 456 -19.44 8.81 0.17
C GLU A 456 -18.72 10.05 0.72
N HIS A 457 -17.45 9.92 1.10
CA HIS A 457 -16.70 10.98 1.81
C HIS A 457 -15.75 11.80 0.90
N ARG A 458 -15.32 11.25 -0.25
CA ARG A 458 -14.41 11.90 -1.22
C ARG A 458 -14.71 11.51 -2.68
N PRO A 459 -15.91 11.81 -3.22
CA PRO A 459 -16.31 11.43 -4.58
C PRO A 459 -15.36 11.95 -5.68
N GLN A 460 -14.75 13.13 -5.48
CA GLN A 460 -13.80 13.75 -6.41
C GLN A 460 -12.54 12.91 -6.72
N TRP A 461 -12.19 11.93 -5.89
CA TRP A 461 -11.05 11.03 -6.14
C TRP A 461 -11.43 9.78 -6.93
N VAL A 462 -12.72 9.42 -6.94
CA VAL A 462 -13.17 8.12 -7.44
C VAL A 462 -12.82 7.93 -8.91
N GLU A 463 -13.09 8.92 -9.76
CA GLU A 463 -12.81 8.82 -11.20
C GLU A 463 -11.31 8.65 -11.50
N ALA A 464 -10.46 9.46 -10.86
CA ALA A 464 -9.01 9.38 -11.02
C ALA A 464 -8.46 8.03 -10.55
N VAL A 465 -8.97 7.50 -9.44
CA VAL A 465 -8.57 6.20 -8.90
C VAL A 465 -8.99 5.07 -9.83
N VAL A 466 -10.24 5.07 -10.27
CA VAL A 466 -10.79 4.03 -11.16
C VAL A 466 -10.04 4.01 -12.49
N ARG A 467 -9.84 5.18 -13.12
CA ARG A 467 -9.06 5.28 -14.36
C ARG A 467 -7.61 4.83 -14.14
N GLY A 468 -7.00 5.23 -13.03
CA GLY A 468 -5.63 4.86 -12.70
C GLY A 468 -5.42 3.36 -12.54
N VAL A 469 -6.33 2.65 -11.86
CA VAL A 469 -6.24 1.18 -11.75
C VAL A 469 -6.58 0.48 -13.07
N GLN A 470 -7.51 1.03 -13.87
CA GLN A 470 -7.91 0.48 -15.16
C GLN A 470 -6.79 0.51 -16.21
N MET A 471 -5.82 1.42 -16.09
CA MET A 471 -4.61 1.42 -16.94
C MET A 471 -3.84 0.08 -16.90
N LYS A 472 -4.05 -0.73 -15.85
CA LYS A 472 -3.42 -2.06 -15.71
C LYS A 472 -4.41 -3.22 -15.90
N GLU A 473 -5.60 -2.99 -16.45
CA GLU A 473 -6.64 -4.04 -16.63
C GLU A 473 -6.21 -5.17 -17.59
N GLN A 474 -5.27 -4.89 -18.51
CA GLN A 474 -4.71 -5.88 -19.45
C GLN A 474 -3.27 -6.27 -19.10
N SER A 475 -2.80 -5.96 -17.89
CA SER A 475 -1.45 -6.34 -17.46
C SER A 475 -1.29 -7.86 -17.48
N GLU A 476 -0.11 -8.36 -17.84
CA GLU A 476 0.21 -9.79 -17.71
C GLU A 476 0.13 -10.27 -16.25
N ARG A 477 0.31 -9.35 -15.29
CA ARG A 477 0.27 -9.65 -13.86
C ARG A 477 -1.16 -9.70 -13.32
N GLU A 478 -1.55 -10.88 -12.88
CA GLU A 478 -2.85 -11.15 -12.26
C GLU A 478 -3.20 -10.22 -11.07
N PRO A 479 -2.29 -9.88 -10.13
CA PRO A 479 -2.62 -8.96 -9.04
C PRO A 479 -3.04 -7.55 -9.49
N LEU A 480 -2.44 -7.02 -10.56
CA LEU A 480 -2.77 -5.69 -11.08
C LEU A 480 -4.14 -5.68 -11.76
N ARG A 481 -4.42 -6.73 -12.55
CA ARG A 481 -5.76 -6.93 -13.14
C ARG A 481 -6.82 -7.11 -12.04
N ALA A 482 -6.52 -7.90 -11.00
CA ALA A 482 -7.41 -8.12 -9.87
C ALA A 482 -7.71 -6.83 -9.09
N ALA A 483 -6.71 -5.95 -8.88
CA ALA A 483 -6.91 -4.65 -8.26
C ALA A 483 -7.89 -3.78 -9.05
N SER A 484 -7.75 -3.74 -10.38
CA SER A 484 -8.67 -3.02 -11.27
C SER A 484 -10.11 -3.51 -11.12
N VAL A 485 -10.32 -4.83 -11.26
CA VAL A 485 -11.67 -5.42 -11.20
C VAL A 485 -12.29 -5.28 -9.81
N ALA A 486 -11.52 -5.44 -8.74
CA ALA A 486 -12.00 -5.27 -7.38
C ALA A 486 -12.47 -3.84 -7.10
N VAL A 487 -11.70 -2.83 -7.53
CA VAL A 487 -12.07 -1.42 -7.37
C VAL A 487 -13.33 -1.10 -8.19
N VAL A 488 -13.40 -1.54 -9.45
CA VAL A 488 -14.57 -1.33 -10.31
C VAL A 488 -15.82 -2.00 -9.71
N ALA A 489 -15.71 -3.25 -9.27
CA ALA A 489 -16.81 -3.98 -8.65
C ALA A 489 -17.28 -3.31 -7.34
N ALA A 490 -16.37 -2.69 -6.59
CA ALA A 490 -16.72 -2.02 -5.34
C ALA A 490 -17.56 -0.75 -5.53
N ILE A 491 -17.28 0.03 -6.58
CA ILE A 491 -17.91 1.34 -6.81
C ILE A 491 -19.20 1.27 -7.63
N ILE A 492 -19.48 0.15 -8.30
CA ILE A 492 -20.54 0.09 -9.31
C ILE A 492 -21.95 0.32 -8.74
N ASP A 493 -22.20 -0.10 -7.49
CA ASP A 493 -23.45 0.20 -6.77
C ASP A 493 -23.51 1.66 -6.25
N ARG A 494 -22.43 2.45 -6.37
CA ARG A 494 -22.34 3.81 -5.84
C ARG A 494 -22.33 4.92 -6.91
N CYS A 495 -22.70 4.61 -8.16
CA CYS A 495 -22.85 5.57 -9.26
C CYS A 495 -24.33 5.68 -9.71
N PRO A 496 -25.07 6.80 -9.54
CA PRO A 496 -24.62 8.12 -9.08
C PRO A 496 -24.41 8.26 -7.58
N GLY A 497 -23.65 9.29 -7.19
CA GLY A 497 -23.42 9.69 -5.81
C GLY A 497 -24.69 10.23 -5.11
N ARG A 498 -24.58 10.53 -3.81
CA ARG A 498 -25.72 11.02 -2.98
C ARG A 498 -26.30 12.37 -3.44
N ASP A 499 -25.56 13.13 -4.24
CA ASP A 499 -25.93 14.42 -4.82
C ASP A 499 -26.67 14.30 -6.17
N GLY A 500 -26.87 13.08 -6.68
CA GLY A 500 -27.48 12.83 -7.98
C GLY A 500 -26.53 13.02 -9.17
N SER A 501 -25.24 13.28 -8.94
CA SER A 501 -24.25 13.35 -10.03
C SER A 501 -23.96 11.96 -10.59
N PHE A 502 -24.37 11.72 -11.84
CA PHE A 502 -24.16 10.47 -12.56
C PHE A 502 -23.14 10.63 -13.66
N ASN A 503 -21.92 10.12 -13.45
CA ASN A 503 -20.96 9.95 -14.54
C ASN A 503 -21.31 8.66 -15.31
N GLY A 504 -22.25 8.78 -16.25
CA GLY A 504 -22.71 7.65 -17.07
C GLY A 504 -21.61 7.07 -17.95
N GLU A 505 -20.66 7.89 -18.40
CA GLU A 505 -19.50 7.41 -19.15
C GLU A 505 -18.62 6.51 -18.27
N LEU A 506 -18.24 6.97 -17.07
CA LEU A 506 -17.45 6.16 -16.13
C LEU A 506 -18.16 4.85 -15.78
N PHE A 507 -19.47 4.90 -15.57
CA PHE A 507 -20.29 3.73 -15.30
C PHE A 507 -20.29 2.73 -16.47
N ASP A 508 -20.51 3.20 -17.70
CA ASP A 508 -20.50 2.35 -18.89
C ASP A 508 -19.11 1.71 -19.12
N HIS A 509 -18.02 2.43 -18.81
CA HIS A 509 -16.66 1.88 -18.80
C HIS A 509 -16.46 0.82 -17.71
N CYS A 510 -16.99 1.04 -16.49
CA CYS A 510 -16.96 0.08 -15.40
C CYS A 510 -17.67 -1.23 -15.76
N VAL A 511 -18.91 -1.14 -16.26
CA VAL A 511 -19.67 -2.31 -16.73
C VAL A 511 -18.91 -3.05 -17.83
N SER A 512 -18.35 -2.32 -18.79
CA SER A 512 -17.56 -2.90 -19.88
C SER A 512 -16.29 -3.62 -19.37
N SER A 513 -15.61 -3.04 -18.37
CA SER A 513 -14.42 -3.64 -17.75
C SER A 513 -14.77 -4.94 -17.01
N LEU A 514 -15.86 -4.95 -16.22
CA LEU A 514 -16.37 -6.18 -15.61
C LEU A 514 -16.72 -7.23 -16.67
N HIS A 515 -17.43 -6.85 -17.73
CA HIS A 515 -17.82 -7.78 -18.78
C HIS A 515 -16.61 -8.45 -19.45
N ARG A 516 -15.54 -7.70 -19.72
CA ARG A 516 -14.28 -8.28 -20.23
C ARG A 516 -13.64 -9.24 -19.24
N ALA A 517 -13.65 -8.88 -17.95
CA ALA A 517 -13.07 -9.69 -16.88
C ALA A 517 -13.78 -11.04 -16.64
N LEU A 518 -14.99 -11.26 -17.18
CA LEU A 518 -15.66 -12.56 -17.18
C LEU A 518 -14.87 -13.64 -17.91
N ASN A 519 -14.00 -13.25 -18.86
CA ASN A 519 -13.16 -14.17 -19.64
C ASN A 519 -11.69 -14.17 -19.19
N ASP A 520 -11.37 -13.61 -18.01
CA ASP A 520 -9.98 -13.61 -17.51
C ASP A 520 -9.50 -15.03 -17.21
N GLN A 521 -8.21 -15.28 -17.37
CA GLN A 521 -7.57 -16.56 -17.06
C GLN A 521 -7.64 -16.89 -15.56
N SER A 522 -7.65 -15.87 -14.69
CA SER A 522 -7.74 -16.01 -13.24
C SER A 522 -9.18 -16.22 -12.78
N LEU A 523 -9.43 -17.35 -12.12
CA LEU A 523 -10.70 -17.66 -11.46
C LEU A 523 -11.09 -16.56 -10.46
N ARG A 524 -10.11 -16.02 -9.71
CA ARG A 524 -10.32 -14.93 -8.76
C ARG A 524 -10.90 -13.70 -9.45
N ILE A 525 -10.38 -13.33 -10.62
CA ILE A 525 -10.85 -12.16 -11.36
C ILE A 525 -12.25 -12.37 -11.92
N ARG A 526 -12.54 -13.56 -12.49
CA ARG A 526 -13.88 -13.91 -12.97
C ARG A 526 -14.92 -13.85 -11.85
N LYS A 527 -14.59 -14.39 -10.66
CA LYS A 527 -15.40 -14.29 -9.44
C LYS A 527 -15.70 -12.84 -9.05
N LEU A 528 -14.67 -11.98 -9.01
CA LEU A 528 -14.84 -10.55 -8.69
C LEU A 528 -15.71 -9.83 -9.72
N SER A 529 -15.57 -10.19 -11.00
CA SER A 529 -16.41 -9.63 -12.06
C SER A 529 -17.89 -9.97 -11.86
N ILE A 530 -18.20 -11.24 -11.63
CA ILE A 530 -19.58 -11.69 -11.37
C ILE A 530 -20.16 -11.02 -10.12
N ARG A 531 -19.35 -10.87 -9.06
CA ARG A 531 -19.75 -10.10 -7.88
C ARG A 531 -20.17 -8.68 -8.27
N GLY A 532 -19.33 -7.97 -9.01
CA GLY A 532 -19.62 -6.61 -9.48
C GLY A 532 -20.89 -6.55 -10.35
N MET A 533 -21.10 -7.52 -11.24
CA MET A 533 -22.33 -7.62 -12.04
C MET A 533 -23.56 -7.87 -11.16
N GLY A 534 -23.44 -8.62 -10.07
CA GLY A 534 -24.53 -8.83 -9.12
C GLY A 534 -24.93 -7.57 -8.35
N GLU A 535 -23.98 -6.66 -8.09
CA GLU A 535 -24.26 -5.37 -7.45
C GLU A 535 -25.03 -4.40 -8.36
N LEU A 536 -25.07 -4.65 -9.67
CA LEU A 536 -25.86 -3.84 -10.61
C LEU A 536 -27.38 -4.07 -10.48
N ALA A 537 -27.82 -5.11 -9.76
CA ALA A 537 -29.20 -5.55 -9.73
C ALA A 537 -30.22 -4.43 -9.42
N ASP A 538 -29.89 -3.50 -8.53
CA ASP A 538 -30.78 -2.40 -8.11
C ASP A 538 -30.93 -1.30 -9.18
N ARG A 539 -30.02 -1.27 -10.18
CA ARG A 539 -29.88 -0.17 -11.14
C ARG A 539 -30.00 -0.62 -12.60
N ALA A 540 -30.16 -1.93 -12.83
CA ALA A 540 -29.90 -2.57 -14.11
C ALA A 540 -31.14 -2.84 -14.97
N THR A 541 -32.16 -1.99 -15.04
CA THR A 541 -33.18 -2.20 -16.11
C THR A 541 -32.53 -2.19 -17.51
N ARG A 542 -31.50 -1.35 -17.71
CA ARG A 542 -30.68 -1.29 -18.95
C ARG A 542 -29.70 -2.47 -19.11
N TYR A 543 -29.17 -3.01 -18.01
CA TYR A 543 -28.09 -4.00 -18.01
C TYR A 543 -28.51 -5.40 -17.54
N ALA A 544 -29.81 -5.62 -17.29
CA ALA A 544 -30.34 -6.85 -16.71
C ALA A 544 -29.95 -8.09 -17.52
N SER A 545 -30.05 -8.04 -18.85
CA SER A 545 -29.66 -9.15 -19.72
C SER A 545 -28.17 -9.48 -19.56
N VAL A 546 -27.31 -8.47 -19.60
CA VAL A 546 -25.85 -8.63 -19.45
C VAL A 546 -25.49 -9.22 -18.09
N CYS A 547 -26.15 -8.78 -17.02
CA CYS A 547 -25.90 -9.29 -15.66
C CYS A 547 -26.37 -10.74 -15.50
N VAL A 548 -27.53 -11.08 -16.07
CA VAL A 548 -28.03 -12.46 -16.08
C VAL A 548 -27.12 -13.36 -16.90
N ASP A 549 -26.75 -12.96 -18.11
CA ASP A 549 -25.86 -13.74 -18.99
C ASP A 549 -24.50 -13.98 -18.31
N ALA A 550 -23.95 -12.95 -17.64
CA ALA A 550 -22.72 -13.06 -16.86
C ALA A 550 -22.84 -14.07 -15.72
N ALA A 551 -23.90 -13.99 -14.92
CA ALA A 551 -24.11 -14.90 -13.80
C ALA A 551 -24.38 -16.34 -14.28
N MET A 552 -25.13 -16.50 -15.37
CA MET A 552 -25.40 -17.80 -15.99
C MET A 552 -24.13 -18.44 -16.57
N SER A 553 -23.25 -17.65 -17.18
CA SER A 553 -21.93 -18.09 -17.66
C SER A 553 -21.07 -18.63 -16.53
N GLY A 554 -21.06 -17.97 -15.36
CA GLY A 554 -20.28 -18.44 -14.21
C GLY A 554 -20.75 -19.77 -13.59
N LEU A 555 -21.98 -20.22 -13.87
CA LEU A 555 -22.44 -21.57 -13.49
C LEU A 555 -21.84 -22.68 -14.36
N ASP A 556 -21.37 -22.34 -15.57
CA ASP A 556 -20.73 -23.26 -16.50
C ASP A 556 -19.19 -23.13 -16.50
N ASP A 557 -18.60 -22.47 -15.49
CA ASP A 557 -17.17 -22.21 -15.45
C ASP A 557 -16.36 -23.52 -15.30
N VAL A 558 -15.78 -23.97 -16.40
CA VAL A 558 -15.01 -25.23 -16.48
C VAL A 558 -13.80 -25.24 -15.54
N GLY A 559 -13.28 -24.07 -15.16
CA GLY A 559 -12.13 -23.93 -14.27
C GLY A 559 -12.50 -23.96 -12.78
N ASP A 560 -13.77 -23.88 -12.42
CA ASP A 560 -14.24 -23.68 -11.05
C ASP A 560 -14.37 -24.98 -10.24
N ARG A 561 -13.23 -25.55 -9.85
CA ARG A 561 -13.19 -26.82 -9.11
C ARG A 561 -13.76 -26.75 -7.69
N LYS A 562 -13.84 -25.55 -7.10
CA LYS A 562 -14.29 -25.31 -5.72
C LYS A 562 -15.67 -24.67 -5.65
N ASP A 563 -16.36 -24.56 -6.78
CA ASP A 563 -17.67 -23.92 -6.89
C ASP A 563 -17.70 -22.46 -6.38
N GLU A 564 -16.58 -21.74 -6.42
CA GLU A 564 -16.47 -20.37 -5.92
C GLU A 564 -17.11 -19.35 -6.86
N VAL A 565 -16.91 -19.53 -8.16
CA VAL A 565 -17.54 -18.72 -9.21
C VAL A 565 -19.02 -19.06 -9.28
N ALA A 566 -19.36 -20.35 -9.24
CA ALA A 566 -20.74 -20.82 -9.22
C ALA A 566 -21.51 -20.26 -8.00
N THR A 567 -20.89 -20.25 -6.81
CA THR A 567 -21.51 -19.65 -5.61
C THR A 567 -21.79 -18.17 -5.84
N GLU A 568 -20.81 -17.41 -6.31
CA GLU A 568 -20.99 -15.97 -6.56
C GLU A 568 -22.03 -15.70 -7.66
N SER A 569 -22.10 -16.53 -8.69
CA SER A 569 -23.13 -16.50 -9.75
C SER A 569 -24.54 -16.67 -9.21
N ILE A 570 -24.77 -17.65 -8.34
CA ILE A 570 -26.09 -17.85 -7.72
C ILE A 570 -26.44 -16.67 -6.79
N VAL A 571 -25.46 -16.12 -6.07
CA VAL A 571 -25.67 -14.93 -5.24
C VAL A 571 -26.05 -13.71 -6.09
N ALA A 572 -25.37 -13.52 -7.23
CA ALA A 572 -25.70 -12.46 -8.19
C ALA A 572 -27.12 -12.64 -8.76
N LEU A 573 -27.51 -13.86 -9.15
CA LEU A 573 -28.87 -14.14 -9.63
C LEU A 573 -29.94 -13.87 -8.56
N ASN A 574 -29.68 -14.23 -7.29
CA ASN A 574 -30.60 -13.92 -6.19
C ASN A 574 -30.86 -12.41 -6.04
N LYS A 575 -29.81 -11.59 -6.17
CA LYS A 575 -29.95 -10.12 -6.15
C LYS A 575 -30.76 -9.62 -7.35
N LEU A 576 -30.48 -10.13 -8.54
CA LEU A 576 -31.15 -9.74 -9.78
C LEU A 576 -32.66 -10.04 -9.76
N ILE A 577 -33.08 -11.15 -9.14
CA ILE A 577 -34.51 -11.50 -9.06
C ILE A 577 -35.33 -10.47 -8.27
N GLY A 578 -34.73 -9.86 -7.23
CA GLY A 578 -35.41 -8.84 -6.42
C GLY A 578 -36.00 -7.71 -7.28
N ASN A 579 -35.29 -7.30 -8.33
CA ASN A 579 -35.61 -6.11 -9.12
C ASN A 579 -36.06 -6.38 -10.56
N ALA A 580 -35.86 -7.59 -11.06
CA ALA A 580 -36.30 -7.96 -12.40
C ALA A 580 -37.83 -8.01 -12.50
N SER A 581 -38.36 -7.63 -13.68
CA SER A 581 -39.79 -7.80 -13.97
C SER A 581 -40.11 -9.28 -14.17
N ASP A 582 -41.34 -9.68 -13.82
CA ASP A 582 -41.77 -11.08 -13.97
C ASP A 582 -41.66 -11.56 -15.44
N THR A 583 -41.83 -10.66 -16.42
CA THR A 583 -41.64 -10.96 -17.84
C THR A 583 -40.20 -11.34 -18.16
N GLN A 584 -39.22 -10.61 -17.62
CA GLN A 584 -37.80 -10.91 -17.80
C GLN A 584 -37.42 -12.21 -17.10
N LEU A 585 -37.94 -12.43 -15.88
CA LEU A 585 -37.72 -13.66 -15.12
C LEU A 585 -38.28 -14.89 -15.84
N ARG A 586 -39.47 -14.78 -16.44
CA ARG A 586 -40.07 -15.84 -17.26
C ARG A 586 -39.22 -16.18 -18.49
N ALA A 587 -38.62 -15.18 -19.14
CA ALA A 587 -37.79 -15.40 -20.33
C ALA A 587 -36.54 -16.25 -20.04
N ILE A 588 -35.97 -16.12 -18.83
CA ILE A 588 -34.74 -16.84 -18.42
C ILE A 588 -35.03 -18.09 -17.59
N LEU A 589 -36.28 -18.28 -17.15
CA LEU A 589 -36.69 -19.30 -16.20
C LEU A 589 -36.21 -20.73 -16.57
N PRO A 590 -36.41 -21.24 -17.80
CA PRO A 590 -36.01 -22.62 -18.13
C PRO A 590 -34.50 -22.83 -18.01
N GLN A 591 -33.70 -21.83 -18.42
CA GLN A 591 -32.24 -21.90 -18.37
C GLN A 591 -31.76 -21.89 -16.91
N VAL A 592 -32.30 -21.00 -16.07
CA VAL A 592 -31.96 -20.92 -14.65
C VAL A 592 -32.31 -22.23 -13.94
N LEU A 593 -33.53 -22.75 -14.11
CA LEU A 593 -33.94 -24.00 -13.45
C LEU A 593 -33.11 -25.20 -13.88
N LEU A 594 -32.67 -25.25 -15.14
CA LEU A 594 -31.79 -26.30 -15.64
C LEU A 594 -30.40 -26.22 -15.01
N LYS A 595 -29.80 -25.02 -14.92
CA LYS A 595 -28.44 -24.83 -14.41
C LYS A 595 -28.32 -24.87 -12.89
N VAL A 596 -29.39 -24.52 -12.17
CA VAL A 596 -29.40 -24.55 -10.70
C VAL A 596 -29.53 -25.96 -10.15
N ARG A 597 -30.17 -26.88 -10.88
CA ARG A 597 -30.42 -28.25 -10.42
C ARG A 597 -29.14 -28.98 -9.95
N PRO A 598 -28.03 -29.00 -10.70
CA PRO A 598 -26.79 -29.62 -10.24
C PRO A 598 -26.22 -28.99 -8.96
N CYS A 599 -26.51 -27.71 -8.68
CA CYS A 599 -25.99 -26.99 -7.52
C CYS A 599 -26.56 -27.48 -6.19
N PHE A 600 -27.70 -28.17 -6.19
CA PHE A 600 -28.30 -28.72 -4.96
C PHE A 600 -27.49 -29.88 -4.35
N ASP A 601 -26.71 -30.60 -5.18
CA ASP A 601 -25.95 -31.79 -4.78
C ASP A 601 -24.43 -31.54 -4.67
N LYS A 602 -23.98 -30.29 -4.85
CA LYS A 602 -22.56 -29.92 -4.73
C LYS A 602 -22.07 -30.01 -3.29
N GLU A 603 -20.76 -30.18 -3.08
CA GLU A 603 -20.16 -30.31 -1.74
C GLU A 603 -20.24 -29.02 -0.92
N SER A 604 -20.14 -27.86 -1.58
CA SER A 604 -20.19 -26.55 -0.92
C SER A 604 -21.57 -26.26 -0.31
N PRO A 605 -21.71 -26.15 1.02
CA PRO A 605 -22.98 -25.79 1.66
C PRO A 605 -23.42 -24.37 1.28
N PHE A 606 -22.47 -23.46 1.06
CA PHE A 606 -22.76 -22.09 0.61
C PHE A 606 -23.46 -22.09 -0.76
N LEU A 607 -22.97 -22.89 -1.72
CA LEU A 607 -23.60 -23.03 -3.03
C LEU A 607 -24.99 -23.65 -2.90
N ARG A 608 -25.13 -24.76 -2.17
CA ARG A 608 -26.43 -25.42 -1.95
C ARG A 608 -27.45 -24.45 -1.37
N ALA A 609 -27.11 -23.74 -0.30
CA ALA A 609 -28.00 -22.78 0.35
C ALA A 609 -28.41 -21.66 -0.60
N ALA A 610 -27.46 -21.08 -1.36
CA ALA A 610 -27.74 -20.04 -2.34
C ALA A 610 -28.67 -20.55 -3.46
N ALA A 611 -28.46 -21.79 -3.92
CA ALA A 611 -29.27 -22.42 -4.98
C ALA A 611 -30.71 -22.66 -4.52
N PHE A 612 -30.92 -23.17 -3.30
CA PHE A 612 -32.26 -23.37 -2.75
C PHE A 612 -33.01 -22.05 -2.56
N ARG A 613 -32.33 -21.00 -2.10
CA ARG A 613 -32.92 -19.64 -2.03
C ARG A 613 -33.36 -19.16 -3.41
N LEU A 614 -32.50 -19.34 -4.41
CA LEU A 614 -32.78 -18.93 -5.79
C LEU A 614 -34.02 -19.65 -6.34
N PHE A 615 -34.07 -20.96 -6.19
CA PHE A 615 -35.19 -21.78 -6.65
C PHE A 615 -36.50 -21.39 -5.96
N GLY A 616 -36.46 -21.17 -4.64
CA GLY A 616 -37.62 -20.74 -3.87
C GLY A 616 -38.11 -19.34 -4.25
N GLU A 617 -37.20 -18.39 -4.50
CA GLU A 617 -37.57 -17.04 -4.94
C GLU A 617 -38.18 -17.03 -6.34
N MET A 618 -37.63 -17.83 -7.26
CA MET A 618 -38.22 -18.03 -8.58
C MET A 618 -39.62 -18.67 -8.48
N ALA A 619 -39.82 -19.62 -7.57
CA ALA A 619 -41.14 -20.19 -7.30
C ALA A 619 -42.13 -19.11 -6.85
N ALA A 620 -41.77 -18.29 -5.87
CA ALA A 620 -42.63 -17.25 -5.32
C ALA A 620 -43.01 -16.18 -6.36
N ARG A 621 -42.06 -15.78 -7.22
CA ARG A 621 -42.26 -14.70 -8.19
C ARG A 621 -42.95 -15.16 -9.49
N VAL A 622 -42.53 -16.29 -10.05
CA VAL A 622 -42.96 -16.73 -11.39
C VAL A 622 -43.43 -18.18 -11.45
N GLY A 623 -43.55 -18.88 -10.31
CA GLY A 623 -43.99 -20.27 -10.28
C GLY A 623 -45.47 -20.48 -10.58
N HIS A 624 -46.32 -19.48 -10.34
CA HIS A 624 -47.78 -19.55 -10.50
C HIS A 624 -48.30 -19.38 -11.95
N VAL A 625 -47.40 -19.23 -12.93
CA VAL A 625 -47.77 -18.89 -14.31
C VAL A 625 -48.41 -20.08 -15.03
N GLU A 626 -49.41 -19.79 -15.87
CA GLU A 626 -50.36 -20.71 -16.52
C GLU A 626 -49.76 -21.86 -17.37
N GLN A 627 -48.45 -21.91 -17.61
CA GLN A 627 -47.81 -22.90 -18.50
C GLN A 627 -47.32 -24.18 -17.81
N GLY A 628 -47.33 -24.28 -16.48
CA GLY A 628 -46.98 -25.53 -15.77
C GLY A 628 -45.50 -25.95 -15.83
N ASP A 629 -44.65 -25.22 -16.55
CA ASP A 629 -43.22 -25.52 -16.70
C ASP A 629 -42.48 -25.56 -15.36
N PHE A 630 -42.75 -24.59 -14.46
CA PHE A 630 -42.14 -24.57 -13.13
C PHE A 630 -42.54 -25.81 -12.32
N LEU A 631 -43.81 -26.21 -12.39
CA LEU A 631 -44.34 -27.36 -11.65
C LEU A 631 -43.61 -28.65 -12.05
N GLN A 632 -43.26 -28.82 -13.33
CA GLN A 632 -42.46 -29.96 -13.78
C GLN A 632 -41.06 -29.96 -13.13
N HIS A 633 -40.39 -28.80 -13.09
CA HIS A 633 -39.10 -28.66 -12.40
C HIS A 633 -39.22 -28.85 -10.88
N LEU A 634 -40.30 -28.38 -10.27
CA LEU A 634 -40.57 -28.60 -8.85
C LEU A 634 -40.75 -30.09 -8.55
N HIS A 635 -41.55 -30.81 -9.34
CA HIS A 635 -41.68 -32.26 -9.22
C HIS A 635 -40.34 -32.98 -9.39
N ALA A 636 -39.46 -32.48 -10.26
CA ALA A 636 -38.15 -33.09 -10.47
C ALA A 636 -37.16 -32.85 -9.31
N ASN A 637 -37.41 -31.85 -8.45
CA ASN A 637 -36.54 -31.43 -7.35
C ASN A 637 -37.20 -31.53 -5.95
N ILE A 638 -38.47 -31.93 -5.85
CA ILE A 638 -39.18 -31.98 -4.55
C ILE A 638 -38.49 -32.93 -3.57
N VAL A 639 -38.00 -34.07 -4.05
CA VAL A 639 -37.28 -35.05 -3.21
C VAL A 639 -36.05 -34.41 -2.59
N ILE A 640 -35.19 -33.75 -3.38
CA ILE A 640 -33.96 -33.15 -2.85
C ILE A 640 -34.28 -31.99 -1.88
N ILE A 641 -35.30 -31.17 -2.17
CA ILE A 641 -35.75 -30.12 -1.25
C ILE A 641 -36.15 -30.72 0.11
N LEU A 642 -36.96 -31.78 0.11
CA LEU A 642 -37.42 -32.44 1.33
C LEU A 642 -36.28 -33.12 2.12
N LEU A 643 -35.27 -33.65 1.45
CA LEU A 643 -34.14 -34.28 2.13
C LEU A 643 -33.23 -33.25 2.81
N HIS A 644 -32.91 -32.16 2.12
CA HIS A 644 -32.00 -31.12 2.64
C HIS A 644 -32.63 -30.23 3.73
N MET A 645 -33.94 -30.30 3.95
CA MET A 645 -34.59 -29.71 5.15
C MET A 645 -34.08 -30.29 6.47
N ASN A 646 -33.41 -31.45 6.45
CA ASN A 646 -32.76 -32.06 7.61
C ASN A 646 -31.24 -32.14 7.46
N GLU A 647 -30.63 -31.27 6.66
CA GLU A 647 -29.16 -31.20 6.51
C GLU A 647 -28.45 -30.85 7.84
N GLU A 648 -27.15 -31.13 7.96
CA GLU A 648 -26.31 -30.69 9.09
C GLU A 648 -26.06 -29.18 9.12
N ASP A 649 -25.77 -28.58 7.97
CA ASP A 649 -25.57 -27.15 7.82
C ASP A 649 -26.86 -26.37 8.07
N GLU A 650 -26.79 -25.35 8.93
CA GLU A 650 -27.96 -24.58 9.35
C GLU A 650 -28.48 -23.66 8.24
N GLU A 651 -27.59 -23.07 7.44
CA GLU A 651 -27.97 -22.16 6.37
C GLU A 651 -28.65 -22.91 5.22
N VAL A 652 -28.18 -24.12 4.91
CA VAL A 652 -28.85 -24.98 3.93
C VAL A 652 -30.23 -25.41 4.43
N ARG A 653 -30.37 -25.87 5.69
CA ARG A 653 -31.69 -26.21 6.24
C ARG A 653 -32.70 -25.06 6.15
N LYS A 654 -32.30 -23.86 6.57
CA LYS A 654 -33.15 -22.67 6.51
C LYS A 654 -33.53 -22.33 5.07
N ALA A 655 -32.56 -22.38 4.15
CA ALA A 655 -32.79 -22.13 2.73
C ALA A 655 -33.78 -23.14 2.13
N CYS A 656 -33.63 -24.44 2.40
CA CYS A 656 -34.54 -25.48 1.94
C CYS A 656 -35.94 -25.33 2.54
N THR A 657 -36.03 -25.02 3.84
CA THR A 657 -37.32 -24.87 4.52
C THR A 657 -38.09 -23.66 3.99
N SER A 658 -37.41 -22.54 3.79
CA SER A 658 -37.99 -21.35 3.12
C SER A 658 -38.39 -21.66 1.68
N CYS A 659 -37.55 -22.38 0.93
CA CYS A 659 -37.83 -22.82 -0.43
C CYS A 659 -39.08 -23.71 -0.49
N MET A 660 -39.20 -24.70 0.39
CA MET A 660 -40.36 -25.58 0.47
C MET A 660 -41.64 -24.82 0.77
N SER A 661 -41.61 -23.86 1.71
CA SER A 661 -42.76 -23.01 2.02
C SER A 661 -43.22 -22.21 0.80
N LYS A 662 -42.30 -21.66 0.01
CA LYS A 662 -42.62 -20.91 -1.22
C LYS A 662 -43.13 -21.83 -2.33
N CYS A 663 -42.53 -23.01 -2.47
CA CYS A 663 -42.90 -23.99 -3.49
C CYS A 663 -44.23 -24.70 -3.20
N ALA A 664 -44.66 -24.83 -1.95
CA ALA A 664 -45.90 -25.52 -1.57
C ALA A 664 -47.12 -24.95 -2.29
N LEU A 665 -47.15 -23.62 -2.48
CA LEU A 665 -48.20 -22.89 -3.19
C LEU A 665 -48.29 -23.22 -4.69
N ILE A 666 -47.20 -23.70 -5.29
CA ILE A 666 -47.10 -23.96 -6.74
C ILE A 666 -47.78 -25.27 -7.13
N PHE A 667 -47.92 -26.22 -6.20
CA PHE A 667 -48.64 -27.47 -6.45
C PHE A 667 -50.14 -27.25 -6.74
N GLY A 668 -50.70 -26.06 -6.44
CA GLY A 668 -52.10 -25.74 -6.70
C GLY A 668 -53.09 -26.59 -5.90
N ASN A 669 -52.63 -27.20 -4.81
CA ASN A 669 -53.43 -28.08 -3.95
C ASN A 669 -53.32 -27.67 -2.48
N GLU A 670 -54.46 -27.48 -1.82
CA GLU A 670 -54.54 -27.04 -0.42
C GLU A 670 -53.91 -28.02 0.57
N LEU A 671 -53.76 -29.31 0.24
CA LEU A 671 -53.18 -30.31 1.12
C LEU A 671 -51.68 -30.10 1.33
N VAL A 672 -50.90 -29.89 0.26
CA VAL A 672 -49.44 -29.70 0.37
C VAL A 672 -49.13 -28.35 1.02
N ASP A 673 -49.86 -27.30 0.65
CA ASP A 673 -49.76 -25.98 1.27
C ASP A 673 -50.17 -25.99 2.75
N GLY A 674 -51.25 -26.69 3.09
CA GLY A 674 -51.72 -26.85 4.46
C GLY A 674 -50.67 -27.53 5.36
N VAL A 675 -50.06 -28.62 4.89
CA VAL A 675 -48.99 -29.31 5.63
C VAL A 675 -47.78 -28.39 5.84
N ALA A 676 -47.37 -27.63 4.82
CA ALA A 676 -46.29 -26.67 4.94
C ALA A 676 -46.59 -25.60 6.01
N LYS A 677 -47.80 -25.01 6.00
CA LYS A 677 -48.22 -23.98 6.97
C LYS A 677 -48.30 -24.48 8.42
N VAL A 678 -48.60 -25.76 8.63
CA VAL A 678 -48.70 -26.35 9.98
C VAL A 678 -47.32 -26.59 10.59
N HIS A 679 -46.36 -27.10 9.81
CA HIS A 679 -45.08 -27.56 10.34
C HIS A 679 -43.92 -26.57 10.15
N ILE A 680 -44.02 -25.64 9.21
CA ILE A 680 -42.97 -24.66 8.92
C ILE A 680 -43.33 -23.33 9.59
N SER A 681 -42.45 -22.86 10.48
CA SER A 681 -42.56 -21.53 11.08
C SER A 681 -42.30 -20.44 10.05
N ALA A 682 -43.24 -19.50 9.91
CA ALA A 682 -43.12 -18.36 9.00
C ALA A 682 -41.96 -17.40 9.36
N ASP A 683 -41.66 -17.26 10.67
CA ASP A 683 -40.66 -16.30 11.14
C ASP A 683 -39.24 -16.88 11.17
N SER A 684 -39.09 -18.13 11.62
CA SER A 684 -37.78 -18.76 11.82
C SER A 684 -37.35 -19.67 10.67
N PHE A 685 -38.25 -19.96 9.73
CA PHE A 685 -38.09 -20.98 8.68
C PHE A 685 -37.50 -22.28 9.23
N SER A 686 -37.98 -22.68 10.40
CA SER A 686 -37.65 -23.94 11.05
C SER A 686 -38.83 -24.90 10.94
N CYS A 687 -38.51 -26.19 10.78
CA CYS A 687 -39.50 -27.27 10.76
C CYS A 687 -39.66 -27.83 12.18
N SER A 688 -40.89 -27.80 12.71
CA SER A 688 -41.19 -28.21 14.08
C SER A 688 -40.93 -29.71 14.33
N SER A 689 -41.23 -30.56 13.35
CA SER A 689 -40.96 -31.99 13.37
C SER A 689 -40.71 -32.50 11.96
N TYR A 690 -39.44 -32.64 11.59
CA TYR A 690 -39.03 -33.09 10.27
C TYR A 690 -39.70 -34.41 9.85
N GLY A 691 -39.73 -35.40 10.74
CA GLY A 691 -40.32 -36.72 10.43
C GLY A 691 -41.85 -36.66 10.20
N LEU A 692 -42.58 -35.87 10.99
CA LEU A 692 -44.03 -35.71 10.80
C LEU A 692 -44.32 -34.93 9.52
N PHE A 693 -43.60 -33.84 9.28
CA PHE A 693 -43.70 -33.05 8.07
C PHE A 693 -43.43 -33.91 6.81
N LEU A 694 -42.37 -34.71 6.84
CA LEU A 694 -42.01 -35.61 5.73
C LEU A 694 -43.11 -36.64 5.45
N ARG A 695 -43.70 -37.21 6.50
CA ARG A 695 -44.81 -38.17 6.38
C ARG A 695 -46.06 -37.53 5.77
N GLU A 696 -46.53 -36.42 6.33
CA GLU A 696 -47.75 -35.77 5.86
C GLU A 696 -47.59 -35.21 4.45
N THR A 697 -46.40 -34.70 4.11
CA THR A 697 -46.08 -34.26 2.76
C THR A 697 -46.06 -35.42 1.77
N ALA A 698 -45.48 -36.58 2.14
CA ALA A 698 -45.50 -37.78 1.31
C ALA A 698 -46.93 -38.30 1.06
N MET A 699 -47.79 -38.26 2.08
CA MET A 699 -49.22 -38.59 1.96
C MET A 699 -49.93 -37.62 1.01
N ALA A 700 -49.71 -36.31 1.17
CA ALA A 700 -50.28 -35.29 0.30
C ALA A 700 -49.81 -35.47 -1.15
N LEU A 701 -48.51 -35.64 -1.40
CA LEU A 701 -47.97 -35.89 -2.75
C LEU A 701 -48.55 -37.16 -3.39
N THR A 702 -48.74 -38.22 -2.61
CA THR A 702 -49.32 -39.48 -3.10
C THR A 702 -50.79 -39.32 -3.46
N SER A 703 -51.55 -38.57 -2.66
CA SER A 703 -52.96 -38.29 -2.92
C SER A 703 -53.17 -37.34 -4.09
N CYS A 704 -52.32 -36.32 -4.24
CA CYS A 704 -52.46 -35.27 -5.25
C CYS A 704 -51.85 -35.66 -6.60
N PHE A 705 -50.76 -36.43 -6.60
CA PHE A 705 -49.96 -36.75 -7.80
C PHE A 705 -49.60 -38.24 -7.90
N PRO A 706 -50.59 -39.15 -7.90
CA PRO A 706 -50.36 -40.61 -7.87
C PRO A 706 -49.47 -41.11 -9.01
N ASP A 707 -49.61 -40.55 -10.21
CA ASP A 707 -48.82 -40.94 -11.40
C ASP A 707 -47.33 -40.62 -11.29
N ARG A 708 -46.95 -39.71 -10.38
CA ARG A 708 -45.56 -39.27 -10.19
C ARG A 708 -44.86 -39.97 -9.03
N VAL A 709 -45.59 -40.73 -8.20
CA VAL A 709 -45.04 -41.33 -6.97
C VAL A 709 -43.91 -42.32 -7.26
N ASN A 710 -44.01 -43.13 -8.33
CA ASN A 710 -42.92 -44.01 -8.73
C ASN A 710 -41.65 -43.21 -9.07
N GLY A 711 -41.80 -42.07 -9.76
CA GLY A 711 -40.70 -41.16 -10.05
C GLY A 711 -40.05 -40.57 -8.79
N TYR A 712 -40.87 -40.19 -7.80
CA TYR A 712 -40.35 -39.71 -6.49
C TYR A 712 -39.62 -40.81 -5.75
N ALA A 713 -40.17 -42.04 -5.71
CA ALA A 713 -39.54 -43.17 -5.03
C ALA A 713 -38.20 -43.55 -5.67
N LEU A 714 -38.14 -43.62 -7.01
CA LEU A 714 -36.90 -43.86 -7.75
C LEU A 714 -35.88 -42.74 -7.51
N THR A 715 -36.31 -41.47 -7.55
CA THR A 715 -35.42 -40.34 -7.28
C THR A 715 -34.90 -40.38 -5.84
N THR A 716 -35.74 -40.74 -4.87
CA THR A 716 -35.36 -40.90 -3.46
C THR A 716 -34.31 -42.00 -3.30
N SER A 717 -34.42 -43.10 -4.04
CA SER A 717 -33.45 -44.20 -3.99
C SER A 717 -32.03 -43.80 -4.42
N ASN A 718 -31.88 -42.78 -5.26
CA ASN A 718 -30.56 -42.26 -5.63
C ASN A 718 -29.78 -41.69 -4.44
N TYR A 719 -30.49 -41.24 -3.39
CA TYR A 719 -29.90 -40.66 -2.18
C TYR A 719 -29.52 -41.70 -1.12
N PHE A 720 -29.81 -42.99 -1.34
CA PHE A 720 -29.38 -44.06 -0.44
C PHE A 720 -27.86 -44.21 -0.37
N LYS A 721 -27.14 -43.69 -1.38
CA LYS A 721 -25.67 -43.67 -1.44
C LYS A 721 -25.07 -42.28 -1.16
N SER A 722 -25.86 -41.34 -0.63
CA SER A 722 -25.36 -40.00 -0.30
C SER A 722 -24.22 -40.07 0.72
N SER A 723 -23.24 -39.20 0.63
CA SER A 723 -22.17 -39.07 1.63
C SER A 723 -22.67 -38.56 2.99
N GLN A 724 -23.84 -37.91 3.02
CA GLN A 724 -24.41 -37.35 4.24
C GLN A 724 -25.38 -38.33 4.91
N SER A 725 -25.12 -38.72 6.16
CA SER A 725 -25.95 -39.69 6.89
C SER A 725 -27.39 -39.20 7.10
N ARG A 726 -27.59 -37.91 7.38
CA ARG A 726 -28.94 -37.33 7.52
C ARG A 726 -29.78 -37.42 6.25
N ILE A 727 -29.14 -37.24 5.09
CA ILE A 727 -29.79 -37.35 3.78
C ILE A 727 -30.17 -38.82 3.50
N ARG A 728 -29.28 -39.78 3.80
CA ARG A 728 -29.58 -41.20 3.68
C ARG A 728 -30.74 -41.63 4.59
N ALA A 729 -30.73 -41.17 5.85
CA ALA A 729 -31.80 -41.43 6.81
C ALA A 729 -33.15 -40.83 6.37
N GLY A 730 -33.13 -39.59 5.88
CA GLY A 730 -34.31 -38.92 5.31
C GLY A 730 -34.85 -39.65 4.08
N ALA A 731 -33.97 -40.13 3.20
CA ALA A 731 -34.35 -40.88 2.01
C ALA A 731 -35.04 -42.20 2.37
N ALA A 732 -34.54 -42.92 3.38
CA ALA A 732 -35.19 -44.12 3.88
C ALA A 732 -36.60 -43.81 4.42
N GLN A 733 -36.75 -42.78 5.24
CA GLN A 733 -38.05 -42.37 5.81
C GLN A 733 -39.03 -41.95 4.73
N LEU A 734 -38.62 -41.08 3.81
CA LEU A 734 -39.46 -40.62 2.70
C LEU A 734 -39.92 -41.79 1.83
N THR A 735 -39.03 -42.74 1.52
CA THR A 735 -39.39 -43.95 0.78
C THR A 735 -40.46 -44.76 1.52
N GLY A 736 -40.28 -44.99 2.83
CA GLY A 736 -41.27 -45.68 3.66
C GLY A 736 -42.63 -45.00 3.64
N HIS A 737 -42.67 -43.67 3.81
CA HIS A 737 -43.91 -42.89 3.82
C HIS A 737 -44.61 -42.83 2.45
N LEU A 738 -43.85 -42.70 1.36
CA LEU A 738 -44.41 -42.73 0.00
C LEU A 738 -45.05 -44.08 -0.29
N LEU A 739 -44.41 -45.19 0.08
CA LEU A 739 -44.91 -46.54 -0.18
C LEU A 739 -46.08 -46.96 0.73
N ASP A 740 -46.05 -46.56 2.01
CA ASP A 740 -47.14 -46.81 2.96
C ASP A 740 -48.45 -46.15 2.51
N SER A 741 -48.35 -44.99 1.85
CA SER A 741 -49.49 -44.22 1.37
C SER A 741 -50.10 -44.72 0.05
N LEU A 742 -49.53 -45.76 -0.58
CA LEU A 742 -49.98 -46.25 -1.89
C LEU A 742 -51.23 -47.13 -1.81
N THR A 743 -52.19 -46.85 -2.70
CA THR A 743 -53.31 -47.77 -2.97
C THR A 743 -52.82 -49.05 -3.65
N PRO A 744 -53.56 -50.18 -3.52
CA PRO A 744 -53.16 -51.46 -4.14
C PRO A 744 -52.90 -51.38 -5.65
N GLN A 745 -53.59 -50.50 -6.38
CA GLN A 745 -53.41 -50.33 -7.82
C GLN A 745 -52.09 -49.63 -8.19
N ILE A 746 -51.59 -48.71 -7.35
CA ILE A 746 -50.35 -47.96 -7.63
C ILE A 746 -49.11 -48.76 -7.20
N ARG A 747 -49.24 -49.69 -6.25
CA ARG A 747 -48.13 -50.55 -5.81
C ARG A 747 -47.52 -51.40 -6.92
N SER A 748 -48.27 -51.72 -7.98
CA SER A 748 -47.75 -52.48 -9.12
C SER A 748 -46.86 -51.65 -10.05
N THR A 749 -46.88 -50.31 -9.95
CA THR A 749 -46.05 -49.43 -10.79
C THR A 749 -44.67 -49.15 -10.18
N ILE A 750 -44.45 -49.57 -8.93
CA ILE A 750 -43.22 -49.33 -8.17
C ILE A 750 -42.13 -50.34 -8.52
N SER A 751 -40.92 -49.85 -8.79
CA SER A 751 -39.74 -50.69 -9.03
C SER A 751 -39.23 -51.37 -7.76
N ARG A 752 -39.76 -52.56 -7.45
CA ARG A 752 -39.49 -53.31 -6.21
C ARG A 752 -38.01 -53.63 -6.01
N ASP A 753 -37.32 -54.12 -7.04
CA ASP A 753 -35.93 -54.59 -6.89
C ASP A 753 -34.97 -53.47 -6.48
N ILE A 754 -35.10 -52.29 -7.09
CA ILE A 754 -34.26 -51.12 -6.82
C ILE A 754 -34.54 -50.58 -5.41
N ILE A 755 -35.82 -50.39 -5.09
CA ILE A 755 -36.21 -49.71 -3.85
C ILE A 755 -36.00 -50.62 -2.63
N PHE A 756 -36.50 -51.86 -2.65
CA PHE A 756 -36.32 -52.77 -1.53
C PHE A 756 -34.88 -53.27 -1.41
N GLY A 757 -34.19 -53.52 -2.53
CA GLY A 757 -32.76 -53.82 -2.52
C GLY A 757 -31.94 -52.70 -1.88
N GLY A 758 -32.25 -51.45 -2.21
CA GLY A 758 -31.64 -50.27 -1.60
C GLY A 758 -31.92 -50.12 -0.10
N LEU A 759 -33.15 -50.34 0.35
CA LEU A 759 -33.50 -50.31 1.78
C LEU A 759 -32.76 -51.41 2.57
N VAL A 760 -32.58 -52.61 1.99
CA VAL A 760 -31.78 -53.67 2.63
C VAL A 760 -30.31 -53.28 2.78
N LEU A 761 -29.76 -52.53 1.82
CA LEU A 761 -28.40 -51.99 1.94
C LEU A 761 -28.31 -50.93 3.06
N LEU A 762 -29.30 -50.04 3.17
CA LEU A 762 -29.33 -49.03 4.23
C LEU A 762 -29.52 -49.61 5.64
N LEU A 763 -30.19 -50.76 5.79
CA LEU A 763 -30.22 -51.49 7.08
C LEU A 763 -28.83 -51.90 7.55
N LYS A 764 -27.89 -52.04 6.61
CA LYS A 764 -26.49 -52.39 6.85
C LYS A 764 -25.56 -51.19 6.74
N ASP A 765 -26.10 -49.96 6.76
CA ASP A 765 -25.28 -48.73 6.71
C ASP A 765 -24.19 -48.79 7.76
N VAL A 766 -22.94 -48.67 7.34
CA VAL A 766 -21.77 -48.87 8.23
C VAL A 766 -21.35 -47.58 8.93
N GLU A 767 -21.75 -46.42 8.40
CA GLU A 767 -21.25 -45.13 8.86
C GLU A 767 -22.10 -44.58 10.01
N ASP A 768 -23.43 -44.77 10.00
CA ASP A 768 -24.31 -44.15 10.98
C ASP A 768 -25.49 -45.04 11.43
N VAL A 769 -25.65 -45.17 12.76
CA VAL A 769 -26.73 -45.95 13.39
C VAL A 769 -28.10 -45.35 13.08
N SER A 770 -28.20 -44.03 13.00
CA SER A 770 -29.45 -43.32 12.78
C SER A 770 -30.10 -43.68 11.43
N VAL A 771 -29.28 -43.94 10.40
CA VAL A 771 -29.71 -44.42 9.09
C VAL A 771 -30.35 -45.80 9.24
N ARG A 772 -29.68 -46.75 9.91
CA ARG A 772 -30.22 -48.10 10.13
C ARG A 772 -31.56 -48.08 10.88
N VAL A 773 -31.68 -47.22 11.91
CA VAL A 773 -32.92 -47.05 12.68
C VAL A 773 -34.03 -46.45 11.81
N ALA A 774 -33.73 -45.41 11.03
CA ALA A 774 -34.66 -44.79 10.10
C ALA A 774 -35.17 -45.80 9.06
N THR A 775 -34.28 -46.61 8.50
CA THR A 775 -34.61 -47.67 7.53
C THR A 775 -35.45 -48.78 8.15
N ALA A 776 -35.13 -49.23 9.36
CA ALA A 776 -35.93 -50.23 10.06
C ALA A 776 -37.38 -49.75 10.29
N ARG A 777 -37.55 -48.48 10.67
CA ARG A 777 -38.88 -47.85 10.81
C ARG A 777 -39.60 -47.76 9.47
N ALA A 778 -38.91 -47.35 8.41
CA ALA A 778 -39.46 -47.27 7.07
C ALA A 778 -39.91 -48.64 6.54
N ILE A 779 -39.20 -49.72 6.84
CA ILE A 779 -39.62 -51.08 6.47
C ILE A 779 -40.81 -51.53 7.31
N ALA A 780 -40.83 -51.23 8.60
CA ALA A 780 -41.93 -51.58 9.48
C ALA A 780 -43.28 -50.95 9.05
N SER A 781 -43.26 -49.74 8.48
CA SER A 781 -44.49 -49.15 7.91
C SER A 781 -45.03 -49.91 6.70
N LEU A 782 -44.22 -50.72 6.01
CA LEU A 782 -44.63 -51.46 4.81
C LEU A 782 -45.23 -52.84 5.08
N HIS A 783 -45.61 -53.15 6.32
CA HIS A 783 -46.25 -54.42 6.66
C HIS A 783 -47.50 -54.74 5.82
N SER A 784 -48.22 -53.72 5.37
CA SER A 784 -49.42 -53.84 4.54
C SER A 784 -49.14 -53.86 3.04
N TYR A 785 -47.87 -53.69 2.63
CA TYR A 785 -47.45 -53.50 1.23
C TYR A 785 -47.36 -54.81 0.42
N VAL A 786 -47.16 -55.93 1.13
CA VAL A 786 -46.89 -57.27 0.57
C VAL A 786 -48.09 -57.82 -0.19
#